data_AF-A0A812XCK6-F1
#
_entry.id   AF-A0A812XCK6-F1
#
_cell.length_a   1.000
_cell.length_b   1.000
_cell.length_c   1.000
_cell.angle_alpha   90.00
_cell.angle_beta   90.00
_cell.angle_gamma   90.00
#
_symmetry.space_group_name_H-M   'P 1'
#
loop_
_entity.id
_entity.type
_entity.pdbx_description
1 polymer ?
#
loop_
_entity_poly.entity_id
_entity_poly.type
_entity_poly.pdbx_seq_one_letter_code
_entity_poly.pdbx_strand_id
1 'polypeptide(L)'
;MSERSRAAVAQLAEQLPDGRLRICILGGTSVQRKESEELAHLIAQGLSSKLQGRVFVFTEGMPGIQNAFARQCSETILHNLVLEGQACSWHGTELSAGESISERKEIFSLLGDVYVVLEGGPGVAKQARTALRRGACILPLARTGGASCGLFDFPKKALEKPSFVEEMCWEALQNAELPTEVTAEAVVAICEAASEISGGFGRSLLETESDADDTEDLALSPDSSKPLLEHDVALAPDSRRSAPFYASQDSGIRADGLSREEIGAVREILGISRPGLPSASSTGHGRSHPEAPPLGPKLSTPMPFQRRTAPRFSVEMPPPRVRSSACFRRRVVRDAWNTQEILLAWAMARHPGRRARQRHELPTPLADETEFRWYFNLLFPSLEIDLWESRDAEGLEAAEDSAARQLQLALRSADRDGDGCVTVEELHYGMLCLHGYRSLMVDAARPLASMPVTSNQPDLQALLESLNGGIPVHAAEAQLVLREARLVRGEGVPASQSCSREELLWGLGCWYANIQREDTQWREVLAAAVRRWVPSDEEHHGCVLHELARMTMDLPRTLPMPSRLGGQSARKETSASRASQACVLLLAVAIHIVYFLLLIFPSAFFLTVIFMGSEHGDDRCPFDLDALLVWFGAVGLAVLMVDCANGGSIGITVIASGLKALLLLTPFLGMFWTHALRRTDADICGPYVFWMSKWLWSALASCELYVACLLGWSFHVARIHELALRRKADADMDAQMNPPSPEHFLADLNSAVLS
;
A
#
# COMPACT_ATOMS: atom_id res chain seq x y z
N MET A 1 -20.66 -6.90 21.36
CA MET A 1 -20.38 -5.74 22.23
C MET A 1 -19.76 -6.25 23.51
N SER A 2 -18.80 -5.54 24.13
CA SER A 2 -18.13 -6.01 25.34
C SER A 2 -19.00 -5.80 26.60
N GLU A 3 -18.95 -6.75 27.54
CA GLU A 3 -19.60 -6.60 28.86
C GLU A 3 -19.07 -5.38 29.62
N ARG A 4 -17.78 -5.08 29.42
CA ARG A 4 -17.10 -3.95 30.04
C ARG A 4 -17.70 -2.61 29.59
N SER A 5 -17.95 -2.44 28.29
CA SER A 5 -18.61 -1.25 27.76
C SER A 5 -20.03 -1.10 28.31
N ARG A 6 -20.79 -2.20 28.47
CA ARG A 6 -22.13 -2.16 29.08
C ARG A 6 -22.07 -1.73 30.55
N ALA A 7 -21.12 -2.26 31.32
CA ALA A 7 -20.92 -1.87 32.71
C ALA A 7 -20.53 -0.38 32.86
N ALA A 8 -19.65 0.12 31.98
CA ALA A 8 -19.28 1.53 31.96
C ALA A 8 -20.46 2.44 31.64
N VAL A 9 -21.34 2.05 30.72
CA VAL A 9 -22.57 2.80 30.40
C VAL A 9 -23.51 2.85 31.61
N ALA A 10 -23.67 1.75 32.35
CA ALA A 10 -24.47 1.73 33.57
C ALA A 10 -23.89 2.67 34.64
N GLN A 11 -22.57 2.64 34.84
CA GLN A 11 -21.88 3.53 35.76
C GLN A 11 -22.03 5.02 35.37
N LEU A 12 -21.93 5.34 34.08
CA LEU A 12 -22.16 6.70 33.59
C LEU A 12 -23.62 7.13 33.79
N ALA A 13 -24.58 6.22 33.58
CA ALA A 13 -25.99 6.49 33.83
C ALA A 13 -26.27 6.80 35.31
N GLU A 14 -25.62 6.11 36.25
CA GLU A 14 -25.75 6.38 37.69
C GLU A 14 -25.21 7.75 38.12
N GLN A 15 -24.20 8.27 37.41
CA GLN A 15 -23.64 9.61 37.68
C GLN A 15 -24.54 10.74 37.19
N LEU A 16 -25.47 10.45 36.29
CA LEU A 16 -26.34 11.42 35.66
C LEU A 16 -27.72 11.42 36.33
N PRO A 17 -28.29 12.60 36.64
CA PRO A 17 -29.67 12.71 37.08
C PRO A 17 -30.64 11.96 36.15
N ASP A 18 -31.44 11.07 36.74
CA ASP A 18 -32.48 10.31 36.04
C ASP A 18 -33.49 11.22 35.33
N GLY A 19 -34.06 10.70 34.23
CA GLY A 19 -35.24 11.29 33.56
C GLY A 19 -34.94 12.39 32.55
N ARG A 20 -33.67 12.68 32.25
CA ARG A 20 -33.28 13.60 31.17
C ARG A 20 -32.93 12.85 29.89
N LEU A 21 -33.30 13.42 28.74
CA LEU A 21 -32.97 12.85 27.43
C LEU A 21 -31.46 12.99 27.18
N ARG A 22 -30.80 11.90 26.76
CA ARG A 22 -29.38 11.89 26.40
C ARG A 22 -29.23 12.03 24.89
N ILE A 23 -28.58 13.09 24.44
CA ILE A 23 -28.35 13.40 23.03
C ILE A 23 -26.87 13.22 22.73
N CYS A 24 -26.51 12.34 21.80
CA CYS A 24 -25.14 12.15 21.34
C CYS A 24 -24.91 12.89 20.01
N ILE A 25 -23.80 13.61 19.90
CA ILE A 25 -23.41 14.29 18.66
C ILE A 25 -22.36 13.46 17.92
N LEU A 26 -22.71 12.99 16.72
CA LEU A 26 -21.83 12.26 15.83
C LEU A 26 -21.44 13.12 14.64
N GLY A 27 -20.16 13.05 14.23
CA GLY A 27 -19.74 13.65 12.98
C GLY A 27 -18.28 13.42 12.63
N GLY A 28 -17.86 13.98 11.50
CA GLY A 28 -16.49 13.85 11.01
C GLY A 28 -15.47 14.51 11.94
N THR A 29 -14.27 13.91 12.03
CA THR A 29 -13.11 14.46 12.75
C THR A 29 -12.50 15.69 12.06
N SER A 30 -12.91 15.93 10.81
CA SER A 30 -12.67 17.13 10.02
C SER A 30 -13.99 17.65 9.50
N VAL A 31 -14.13 18.98 9.40
CA VAL A 31 -15.30 19.63 8.80
C VAL A 31 -15.03 19.76 7.31
N GLN A 32 -15.85 19.10 6.49
CA GLN A 32 -15.73 19.17 5.03
C GLN A 32 -16.42 20.40 4.44
N ARG A 33 -17.50 20.88 5.09
CA ARG A 33 -18.28 22.03 4.64
C ARG A 33 -18.46 23.05 5.75
N LYS A 34 -18.23 24.33 5.43
CA LYS A 34 -18.44 25.45 6.36
C LYS A 34 -19.89 25.52 6.88
N GLU A 35 -20.87 25.18 6.04
CA GLU A 35 -22.28 25.13 6.42
C GLU A 35 -22.57 24.06 7.49
N SER A 36 -21.83 22.94 7.50
CA SER A 36 -21.97 21.91 8.53
C SER A 36 -21.47 22.39 9.89
N GLU A 37 -20.39 23.18 9.92
CA GLU A 37 -19.88 23.83 11.14
C GLU A 37 -20.86 24.86 11.68
N GLU A 38 -21.39 25.72 10.80
CA GLU A 38 -22.43 26.70 11.17
C GLU A 38 -23.70 26.01 11.68
N LEU A 39 -24.13 24.94 11.03
CA LEU A 39 -25.26 24.14 11.48
C LEU A 39 -25.02 23.53 12.87
N ALA A 40 -23.82 22.98 13.12
CA ALA A 40 -23.43 22.46 14.43
C ALA A 40 -23.47 23.55 15.52
N HIS A 41 -23.02 24.77 15.21
CA HIS A 41 -23.09 25.93 16.10
C HIS A 41 -24.55 26.29 16.44
N LEU A 42 -25.41 26.40 15.43
CA LEU A 42 -26.81 26.79 15.62
C LEU A 42 -27.60 25.74 16.41
N ILE A 43 -27.35 24.45 16.17
CA ILE A 43 -27.94 23.36 16.96
C ILE A 43 -27.48 23.47 18.42
N ALA A 44 -26.18 23.67 18.67
CA ALA A 44 -25.65 23.81 20.03
C ALA A 44 -26.31 24.96 20.81
N GLN A 45 -26.47 26.12 20.18
CA GLN A 45 -27.15 27.28 20.76
C GLN A 45 -28.65 27.01 21.01
N GLY A 46 -29.32 26.35 20.06
CA GLY A 46 -30.73 25.99 20.18
C GLY A 46 -31.00 25.01 21.33
N LEU A 47 -30.19 23.96 21.45
CA LEU A 47 -30.28 22.98 22.54
C LEU A 47 -29.98 23.65 23.89
N SER A 48 -28.95 24.50 23.95
CA SER A 48 -28.56 25.21 25.17
C SER A 48 -29.61 26.19 25.67
N SER A 49 -30.31 26.88 24.76
CA SER A 49 -31.29 27.90 25.13
C SER A 49 -32.68 27.31 25.41
N LYS A 50 -33.14 26.32 24.63
CA LYS A 50 -34.50 25.78 24.76
C LYS A 50 -34.60 24.56 25.66
N LEU A 51 -33.54 23.75 25.76
CA LEU A 51 -33.57 22.44 26.44
C LEU A 51 -32.71 22.37 27.69
N GLN A 52 -32.25 23.51 28.21
CA GLN A 52 -31.48 23.55 29.44
C GLN A 52 -32.24 22.88 30.61
N GLY A 53 -31.57 21.95 31.29
CA GLY A 53 -32.14 21.19 32.41
C GLY A 53 -33.08 20.04 32.01
N ARG A 54 -33.42 19.89 30.72
CA ARG A 54 -34.22 18.76 30.19
C ARG A 54 -33.37 17.68 29.53
N VAL A 55 -32.16 18.04 29.06
CA VAL A 55 -31.30 17.14 28.28
C VAL A 55 -29.87 17.11 28.82
N PHE A 56 -29.17 16.03 28.49
CA PHE A 56 -27.71 15.95 28.51
C PHE A 56 -27.21 15.76 27.09
N VAL A 57 -26.15 16.47 26.72
CA VAL A 57 -25.54 16.36 25.40
C VAL A 57 -24.14 15.77 25.53
N PHE A 58 -23.84 14.72 24.77
CA PHE A 58 -22.57 14.01 24.81
C PHE A 58 -21.80 14.18 23.50
N THR A 59 -20.48 14.39 23.63
CA THR A 59 -19.51 14.22 22.54
C THR A 59 -18.40 13.27 22.98
N GLU A 60 -17.57 12.82 22.03
CA GLU A 60 -16.39 11.98 22.31
C GLU A 60 -15.12 12.79 22.51
N GLY A 61 -15.22 14.13 22.55
CA GLY A 61 -14.03 14.97 22.57
C GLY A 61 -13.18 14.79 21.30
N MET A 62 -13.81 14.57 20.13
CA MET A 62 -13.13 14.45 18.82
C MET A 62 -13.17 15.76 18.00
N PRO A 63 -12.07 16.09 17.26
CA PRO A 63 -12.00 17.35 16.51
C PRO A 63 -13.08 17.41 15.41
N GLY A 64 -13.19 18.53 14.70
CA GLY A 64 -14.17 18.69 13.63
C GLY A 64 -15.56 19.06 14.15
N ILE A 65 -16.59 18.29 13.75
CA ILE A 65 -18.00 18.61 14.04
C ILE A 65 -18.29 18.68 15.54
N GLN A 66 -17.77 17.75 16.33
CA GLN A 66 -18.02 17.71 17.77
C GLN A 66 -17.38 18.90 18.49
N ASN A 67 -16.17 19.31 18.08
CA ASN A 67 -15.51 20.52 18.61
C ASN A 67 -16.28 21.79 18.22
N ALA A 68 -16.71 21.92 16.96
CA ALA A 68 -17.55 23.03 16.52
C ALA A 68 -18.81 23.14 17.40
N PHE A 69 -19.54 22.04 17.53
CA PHE A 69 -20.71 21.95 18.42
C PHE A 69 -20.37 22.37 19.86
N ALA A 70 -19.31 21.79 20.45
CA ALA A 70 -18.92 22.01 21.84
C ALA A 70 -18.64 23.49 22.16
N ARG A 71 -18.01 24.22 21.23
CA ARG A 71 -17.67 25.65 21.40
C ARG A 71 -18.88 26.57 21.59
N GLN A 72 -20.05 26.16 21.13
CA GLN A 72 -21.28 26.95 21.17
C GLN A 72 -22.34 26.37 22.11
N CYS A 73 -22.03 25.25 22.77
CA CYS A 73 -22.93 24.59 23.71
C CYS A 73 -22.69 25.10 25.13
N SER A 74 -23.75 25.16 25.95
CA SER A 74 -23.63 25.49 27.37
C SER A 74 -22.91 24.39 28.13
N GLU A 75 -21.92 24.77 28.94
CA GLU A 75 -21.19 23.87 29.84
C GLU A 75 -22.12 23.08 30.79
N THR A 76 -23.31 23.61 31.07
CA THR A 76 -24.27 22.99 32.00
C THR A 76 -24.95 21.74 31.46
N ILE A 77 -24.97 21.55 30.14
CA ILE A 77 -25.60 20.38 29.49
C ILE A 77 -24.61 19.53 28.70
N LEU A 78 -23.41 20.06 28.43
CA LEU A 78 -22.40 19.39 27.60
C LEU A 78 -21.50 18.50 28.45
N HIS A 79 -21.39 17.23 28.04
CA HIS A 79 -20.49 16.23 28.59
C HIS A 79 -19.57 15.68 27.50
N ASN A 80 -18.27 15.63 27.76
CA ASN A 80 -17.28 15.06 26.84
C ASN A 80 -16.77 13.73 27.38
N LEU A 81 -16.92 12.65 26.61
CA LEU A 81 -16.34 11.36 26.97
C LEU A 81 -14.83 11.38 26.68
N VAL A 82 -14.03 11.20 27.73
CA VAL A 82 -12.56 11.13 27.66
C VAL A 82 -12.09 9.75 28.05
N LEU A 83 -10.89 9.36 27.63
CA LEU A 83 -10.28 8.12 28.12
C LEU A 83 -9.90 8.27 29.59
N GLU A 84 -9.85 7.15 30.31
CA GLU A 84 -9.44 7.16 31.71
C GLU A 84 -8.04 7.79 31.89
N GLY A 85 -7.94 8.78 32.78
CA GLY A 85 -6.70 9.53 33.03
C GLY A 85 -6.36 10.61 32.01
N GLN A 86 -7.22 10.84 31.00
CA GLN A 86 -7.06 11.92 30.03
C GLN A 86 -8.02 13.08 30.30
N ALA A 87 -7.70 14.24 29.73
CA ALA A 87 -8.54 15.42 29.73
C ALA A 87 -8.77 15.92 28.29
N CYS A 88 -9.90 16.57 28.06
CA CYS A 88 -10.22 17.26 26.82
C CYS A 88 -9.88 18.75 26.97
N SER A 89 -9.50 19.42 25.87
CA SER A 89 -9.21 20.85 25.92
C SER A 89 -10.44 21.74 25.71
N TRP A 90 -11.65 21.17 25.70
CA TRP A 90 -12.87 21.87 25.29
C TRP A 90 -13.83 22.09 26.45
N HIS A 91 -14.73 23.04 26.27
CA HIS A 91 -15.80 23.35 27.23
C HIS A 91 -16.69 22.14 27.50
N GLY A 92 -17.27 22.09 28.69
CA GLY A 92 -18.16 21.00 29.15
C GLY A 92 -17.59 20.20 30.32
N THR A 93 -18.40 19.29 30.84
CA THR A 93 -18.00 18.38 31.93
C THR A 93 -17.37 17.12 31.34
N GLU A 94 -16.19 16.75 31.80
CA GLU A 94 -15.51 15.54 31.33
C GLU A 94 -15.99 14.30 32.08
N LEU A 95 -16.22 13.21 31.36
CA LEU A 95 -16.59 11.91 31.90
C LEU A 95 -15.63 10.85 31.36
N SER A 96 -14.90 10.19 32.26
CA SER A 96 -14.02 9.08 31.89
C SER A 96 -14.84 7.88 31.38
N ALA A 97 -14.53 7.41 30.18
CA ALA A 97 -15.24 6.33 29.50
C ALA A 97 -14.26 5.45 28.70
N GLY A 98 -13.94 4.29 29.28
CA GLY A 98 -13.07 3.27 28.66
C GLY A 98 -11.57 3.57 28.76
N GLU A 99 -10.76 2.53 28.57
CA GLU A 99 -9.29 2.60 28.58
C GLU A 99 -8.71 2.83 27.18
N SER A 100 -9.51 2.59 26.13
CA SER A 100 -9.08 2.69 24.74
C SER A 100 -10.08 3.46 23.88
N ILE A 101 -9.60 4.02 22.75
CA ILE A 101 -10.45 4.75 21.80
C ILE A 101 -11.60 3.88 21.29
N SER A 102 -11.33 2.61 21.00
CA SER A 102 -12.35 1.65 20.54
C SER A 102 -13.42 1.39 21.60
N GLU A 103 -13.02 1.18 22.86
CA GLU A 103 -13.95 0.99 23.97
C GLU A 103 -14.78 2.26 24.22
N ARG A 104 -14.16 3.44 24.17
CA ARG A 104 -14.86 4.72 24.28
C ARG A 104 -15.91 4.91 23.18
N LYS A 105 -15.57 4.61 21.92
CA LYS A 105 -16.51 4.65 20.78
C LYS A 105 -17.67 3.68 20.98
N GLU A 106 -17.41 2.52 21.56
CA GLU A 106 -18.43 1.52 21.90
C GLU A 106 -19.37 2.02 23.00
N ILE A 107 -18.82 2.56 24.10
CA ILE A 107 -19.57 3.17 25.19
C ILE A 107 -20.43 4.33 24.66
N PHE A 108 -19.86 5.21 23.83
CA PHE A 108 -20.58 6.34 23.24
C PHE A 108 -21.76 5.89 22.39
N SER A 109 -21.63 4.78 21.64
CA SER A 109 -22.71 4.20 20.82
C SER A 109 -23.85 3.57 21.64
N LEU A 110 -23.62 3.34 22.93
CA LEU A 110 -24.59 2.78 23.87
C LEU A 110 -25.27 3.81 24.77
N LEU A 111 -24.75 5.04 24.82
CA LEU A 111 -25.12 6.00 25.85
C LEU A 111 -26.37 6.83 25.51
N GLY A 112 -26.52 7.29 24.27
CA GLY A 112 -27.53 8.29 23.87
C GLY A 112 -28.92 7.71 23.61
N ASP A 113 -29.97 8.47 23.87
CA ASP A 113 -31.33 8.12 23.45
C ASP A 113 -31.60 8.61 22.01
N VAL A 114 -30.98 9.74 21.66
CA VAL A 114 -31.00 10.37 20.33
C VAL A 114 -29.56 10.62 19.85
N TYR A 115 -29.25 10.27 18.60
CA TYR A 115 -27.97 10.57 17.96
C TYR A 115 -28.17 11.53 16.80
N VAL A 116 -27.61 12.73 16.91
CA VAL A 116 -27.60 13.73 15.83
C VAL A 116 -26.34 13.51 15.00
N VAL A 117 -26.50 13.21 13.72
CA VAL A 117 -25.38 12.82 12.83
C VAL A 117 -25.15 13.88 11.76
N LEU A 118 -23.97 14.51 11.76
CA LEU A 118 -23.55 15.47 10.73
C LEU A 118 -22.29 14.97 10.02
N GLU A 119 -22.31 14.99 8.69
CA GLU A 119 -21.23 14.46 7.85
C GLU A 119 -20.88 13.00 8.22
N GLY A 120 -19.61 12.76 8.57
CA GLY A 120 -19.12 11.49 9.08
C GLY A 120 -18.57 10.57 8.00
N GLY A 121 -17.64 9.71 8.42
CA GLY A 121 -17.10 8.61 7.64
C GLY A 121 -17.63 7.25 8.11
N PRO A 122 -16.96 6.15 7.74
CA PRO A 122 -17.37 4.81 8.14
C PRO A 122 -17.44 4.56 9.64
N GLY A 123 -16.55 5.18 10.44
CA GLY A 123 -16.60 5.11 11.89
C GLY A 123 -17.92 5.63 12.46
N VAL A 124 -18.40 6.76 11.94
CA VAL A 124 -19.71 7.35 12.32
C VAL A 124 -20.87 6.45 11.88
N ALA A 125 -20.80 5.88 10.68
CA ALA A 125 -21.81 4.93 10.21
C ALA A 125 -21.88 3.67 11.10
N LYS A 126 -20.73 3.16 11.54
CA LYS A 126 -20.64 2.03 12.48
C LYS A 126 -21.27 2.36 13.83
N GLN A 127 -20.98 3.53 14.40
CA GLN A 127 -21.61 3.98 15.65
C GLN A 127 -23.12 4.14 15.50
N ALA A 128 -23.60 4.72 14.40
CA ALA A 128 -25.02 4.87 14.12
C ALA A 128 -25.74 3.51 13.97
N ARG A 129 -25.11 2.51 13.35
CA ARG A 129 -25.65 1.13 13.29
C ARG A 129 -25.79 0.53 14.68
N THR A 130 -24.76 0.64 15.52
CA THR A 130 -24.77 0.13 16.89
C THR A 130 -25.87 0.80 17.72
N ALA A 131 -25.98 2.13 17.65
CA ALA A 131 -27.01 2.89 18.35
C ALA A 131 -28.42 2.51 17.89
N LEU A 132 -28.64 2.37 16.57
CA LEU A 132 -29.94 1.98 16.02
C LEU A 132 -30.35 0.56 16.42
N ARG A 133 -29.41 -0.40 16.48
CA ARG A 133 -29.68 -1.78 16.92
C ARG A 133 -30.21 -1.83 18.35
N ARG A 134 -29.72 -0.94 19.23
CA ARG A 134 -30.24 -0.76 20.60
C ARG A 134 -31.60 -0.06 20.65
N GLY A 135 -32.11 0.43 19.53
CA GLY A 135 -33.38 1.17 19.45
C GLY A 135 -33.24 2.66 19.75
N ALA A 136 -32.02 3.22 19.73
CA ALA A 136 -31.86 4.67 19.81
C ALA A 136 -32.41 5.35 18.55
N CYS A 137 -32.90 6.59 18.70
CA CYS A 137 -33.32 7.40 17.57
C CYS A 137 -32.08 8.01 16.89
N ILE A 138 -31.98 7.85 15.57
CA ILE A 138 -30.91 8.47 14.78
C ILE A 138 -31.51 9.61 13.96
N LEU A 139 -30.92 10.80 14.04
CA LEU A 139 -31.30 11.99 13.29
C LEU A 139 -30.18 12.33 12.29
N PRO A 140 -30.19 11.73 11.09
CA PRO A 140 -29.20 12.02 10.06
C PRO A 140 -29.48 13.36 9.37
N LEU A 141 -28.52 14.29 9.44
CA LEU A 141 -28.59 15.57 8.73
C LEU A 141 -28.07 15.39 7.31
N ALA A 142 -28.81 14.66 6.48
CA ALA A 142 -28.39 14.22 5.15
C ALA A 142 -27.88 15.35 4.25
N ARG A 143 -28.34 16.60 4.45
CA ARG A 143 -27.81 17.77 3.75
C ARG A 143 -26.30 17.99 3.90
N THR A 144 -25.71 17.51 4.99
CA THR A 144 -24.28 17.66 5.29
C THR A 144 -23.39 16.65 4.53
N GLY A 145 -23.96 15.57 3.98
CA GLY A 145 -23.22 14.57 3.20
C GLY A 145 -22.60 13.45 4.05
N GLY A 146 -21.65 12.69 3.49
CA GLY A 146 -20.94 11.63 4.22
C GLY A 146 -21.85 10.50 4.72
N ALA A 147 -21.55 9.97 5.91
CA ALA A 147 -22.36 8.94 6.56
C ALA A 147 -23.81 9.39 6.75
N SER A 148 -24.02 10.66 7.16
CA SER A 148 -25.36 11.21 7.38
C SER A 148 -26.26 11.20 6.13
N CYS A 149 -25.71 11.14 4.91
CA CYS A 149 -26.49 11.04 3.67
C CYS A 149 -26.67 9.61 3.15
N GLY A 150 -26.31 8.60 3.92
CA GLY A 150 -26.49 7.19 3.55
C GLY A 150 -25.23 6.48 3.05
N LEU A 151 -24.07 7.14 3.04
CA LEU A 151 -22.82 6.50 2.59
C LEU A 151 -22.22 5.58 3.67
N PHE A 152 -21.24 4.75 3.30
CA PHE A 152 -20.49 3.89 4.23
C PHE A 152 -21.35 2.86 4.97
N ASP A 153 -22.35 2.31 4.27
CA ASP A 153 -23.34 1.38 4.80
C ASP A 153 -24.14 1.93 5.99
N PHE A 154 -24.37 3.24 5.99
CA PHE A 154 -25.24 3.88 6.98
C PHE A 154 -26.61 3.19 7.00
N PRO A 155 -27.18 2.91 8.18
CA PRO A 155 -28.36 2.06 8.27
C PRO A 155 -29.56 2.70 7.58
N LYS A 156 -30.12 2.04 6.57
CA LYS A 156 -31.25 2.55 5.77
C LYS A 156 -32.44 2.95 6.64
N LYS A 157 -32.74 2.17 7.68
CA LYS A 157 -33.82 2.46 8.65
C LYS A 157 -33.60 3.77 9.42
N ALA A 158 -32.36 4.23 9.61
CA ALA A 158 -32.10 5.54 10.22
C ALA A 158 -32.45 6.72 9.27
N LEU A 159 -32.55 6.47 7.96
CA LEU A 159 -32.96 7.48 6.96
C LEU A 159 -34.48 7.57 6.83
N GLU A 160 -35.24 6.74 7.54
CA GLU A 160 -36.70 6.77 7.58
C GLU A 160 -37.18 7.70 8.70
N LYS A 161 -38.28 8.42 8.46
CA LYS A 161 -38.83 9.37 9.43
C LYS A 161 -39.37 8.65 10.67
N PRO A 162 -38.95 9.01 11.89
CA PRO A 162 -39.57 8.51 13.11
C PRO A 162 -41.04 8.95 13.23
N SER A 163 -41.91 8.10 13.80
CA SER A 163 -43.35 8.35 13.86
C SER A 163 -43.76 9.59 14.67
N PHE A 164 -42.94 9.98 15.65
CA PHE A 164 -43.18 11.17 16.48
C PHE A 164 -42.67 12.47 15.85
N VAL A 165 -41.96 12.39 14.72
CA VAL A 165 -41.39 13.56 14.04
C VAL A 165 -42.37 14.10 13.01
N GLU A 166 -42.66 15.39 13.10
CA GLU A 166 -43.45 16.11 12.10
C GLU A 166 -42.75 16.09 10.73
N GLU A 167 -43.53 15.95 9.65
CA GLU A 167 -43.00 15.84 8.28
C GLU A 167 -42.13 17.03 7.91
N MET A 168 -42.58 18.25 8.25
CA MET A 168 -41.88 19.49 7.94
C MET A 168 -40.48 19.55 8.60
N CYS A 169 -40.36 19.13 9.86
CA CYS A 169 -39.07 19.07 10.54
C CYS A 169 -38.15 18.02 9.89
N TRP A 170 -38.70 16.86 9.49
CA TRP A 170 -37.93 15.81 8.84
C TRP A 170 -37.41 16.22 7.46
N GLU A 171 -38.28 16.81 6.62
CA GLU A 171 -37.90 17.34 5.31
C GLU A 171 -36.77 18.38 5.44
N ALA A 172 -36.79 19.20 6.50
CA ALA A 172 -35.75 20.20 6.75
C ALA A 172 -34.36 19.60 7.05
N LEU A 173 -34.27 18.35 7.53
CA LEU A 173 -32.99 17.66 7.73
C LEU A 173 -32.37 17.17 6.41
N GLN A 174 -33.22 16.89 5.41
CA GLN A 174 -32.80 16.35 4.11
C GLN A 174 -32.57 17.43 3.06
N ASN A 175 -33.23 18.58 3.18
CA ASN A 175 -33.18 19.64 2.17
C ASN A 175 -31.94 20.55 2.34
N ALA A 176 -30.98 20.40 1.42
CA ALA A 176 -29.77 21.23 1.39
C ALA A 176 -30.01 22.68 0.93
N GLU A 177 -31.17 22.98 0.33
CA GLU A 177 -31.50 24.34 -0.14
C GLU A 177 -32.05 25.24 0.97
N LEU A 178 -32.42 24.67 2.13
CA LEU A 178 -32.90 25.46 3.26
C LEU A 178 -31.75 26.13 4.03
N PRO A 179 -31.98 27.34 4.58
CA PRO A 179 -31.05 27.98 5.49
C PRO A 179 -30.67 27.07 6.67
N THR A 180 -29.44 27.16 7.14
CA THR A 180 -28.91 26.37 8.28
C THR A 180 -29.71 26.61 9.55
N GLU A 181 -30.25 27.81 9.75
CA GLU A 181 -31.10 28.18 10.87
C GLU A 181 -32.39 27.35 10.91
N VAL A 182 -33.04 27.18 9.76
CA VAL A 182 -34.30 26.41 9.66
C VAL A 182 -34.05 24.94 9.97
N THR A 183 -32.96 24.36 9.45
CA THR A 183 -32.59 22.98 9.80
C THR A 183 -32.24 22.85 11.29
N ALA A 184 -31.50 23.81 11.86
CA ALA A 184 -31.13 23.78 13.27
C ALA A 184 -32.38 23.85 14.19
N GLU A 185 -33.32 24.73 13.86
CA GLU A 185 -34.61 24.84 14.57
C GLU A 185 -35.40 23.53 14.49
N ALA A 186 -35.42 22.88 13.33
CA ALA A 186 -36.05 21.57 13.16
C ALA A 186 -35.40 20.48 14.02
N VAL A 187 -34.06 20.42 14.09
CA VAL A 187 -33.34 19.47 14.97
C VAL A 187 -33.73 19.70 16.42
N VAL A 188 -33.74 20.97 16.87
CA VAL A 188 -34.06 21.30 18.26
C VAL A 188 -35.52 20.98 18.59
N ALA A 189 -36.46 21.23 17.68
CA ALA A 189 -37.87 20.86 17.84
C ALA A 189 -38.05 19.32 17.94
N ILE A 190 -37.31 18.55 17.15
CA ILE A 190 -37.33 17.08 17.22
C ILE A 190 -36.77 16.61 18.58
N CYS A 191 -35.65 17.18 19.03
CA CYS A 191 -35.08 16.84 20.34
C CYS A 191 -36.01 17.25 21.49
N GLU A 192 -36.74 18.36 21.36
CA GLU A 192 -37.76 18.78 22.32
C GLU A 192 -38.90 17.76 22.40
N ALA A 193 -39.48 17.38 21.26
CA ALA A 193 -40.52 16.35 21.21
C ALA A 193 -40.02 14.99 21.77
N ALA A 194 -38.79 14.60 21.46
CA ALA A 194 -38.18 13.39 22.03
C ALA A 194 -38.06 13.48 23.56
N SER A 195 -37.72 14.66 24.10
CA SER A 195 -37.59 14.87 25.56
C SER A 195 -38.90 14.73 26.31
N GLU A 196 -40.03 15.02 25.66
CA GLU A 196 -41.38 14.83 26.23
C GLU A 196 -41.77 13.35 26.29
N ILE A 197 -41.22 12.52 25.39
CA ILE A 197 -41.50 11.08 25.31
C ILE A 197 -40.56 10.27 26.21
N SER A 198 -39.39 10.81 26.57
CA SER A 198 -38.28 10.11 27.26
C SER A 198 -38.59 9.46 28.61
N GLY A 199 -39.81 9.61 29.15
CA GLY A 199 -40.32 8.65 30.13
C GLY A 199 -40.39 7.20 29.62
N GLY A 200 -40.27 6.95 28.31
CA GLY A 200 -40.40 5.62 27.68
C GLY A 200 -39.30 5.18 26.70
N PHE A 201 -38.37 6.05 26.28
CA PHE A 201 -37.27 5.64 25.38
C PHE A 201 -36.22 4.83 26.19
N GLY A 202 -36.04 3.56 25.84
CA GLY A 202 -34.87 2.77 26.25
C GLY A 202 -34.95 1.96 27.56
N ARG A 203 -35.93 2.19 28.46
CA ARG A 203 -36.09 1.31 29.65
C ARG A 203 -36.65 -0.09 29.31
N SER A 204 -37.45 -0.22 28.24
CA SER A 204 -38.09 -1.50 27.93
C SER A 204 -37.20 -2.53 27.23
N LEU A 205 -36.08 -2.12 26.61
CA LEU A 205 -35.38 -2.96 25.62
C LEU A 205 -34.16 -3.71 26.17
N LEU A 206 -33.52 -3.23 27.24
CA LEU A 206 -32.49 -4.00 27.95
C LEU A 206 -33.07 -5.22 28.68
N GLU A 207 -34.38 -5.30 28.86
CA GLU A 207 -35.07 -6.47 29.41
C GLU A 207 -35.57 -7.45 28.33
N THR A 208 -35.57 -7.09 27.05
CA THR A 208 -36.13 -7.93 25.97
C THR A 208 -35.11 -8.64 25.07
N GLU A 209 -33.80 -8.42 25.24
CA GLU A 209 -32.74 -9.09 24.46
C GLU A 209 -32.46 -10.56 24.85
N SER A 210 -33.40 -11.26 25.50
CA SER A 210 -33.26 -12.71 25.77
C SER A 210 -33.52 -13.60 24.54
N ASP A 211 -34.33 -13.16 23.57
CA ASP A 211 -34.97 -14.12 22.64
C ASP A 211 -34.84 -13.81 21.14
N ALA A 212 -34.06 -12.80 20.73
CA ALA A 212 -33.88 -12.46 19.32
C ALA A 212 -32.44 -12.77 18.85
N ASP A 213 -32.21 -14.05 18.57
CA ASP A 213 -30.98 -14.58 17.96
C ASP A 213 -30.94 -14.27 16.45
N ASP A 214 -29.72 -14.04 15.97
CA ASP A 214 -29.35 -13.63 14.63
C ASP A 214 -29.78 -14.66 13.57
N THR A 215 -30.85 -14.38 12.82
CA THR A 215 -31.17 -15.09 11.56
C THR A 215 -31.74 -14.15 10.51
N GLU A 216 -30.89 -13.30 9.94
CA GLU A 216 -31.07 -12.85 8.55
C GLU A 216 -29.71 -12.85 7.84
N ASP A 217 -29.25 -14.05 7.51
CA ASP A 217 -28.46 -14.35 6.32
C ASP A 217 -28.41 -15.87 6.14
N LEU A 218 -29.22 -16.40 5.20
CA LEU A 218 -28.88 -17.49 4.25
C LEU A 218 -30.13 -18.16 3.65
N ALA A 219 -30.04 -18.36 2.34
CA ALA A 219 -30.62 -19.44 1.54
C ALA A 219 -32.13 -19.46 1.27
N LEU A 220 -32.42 -19.23 -0.01
CA LEU A 220 -33.50 -19.88 -0.76
C LEU A 220 -33.58 -21.37 -0.38
N SER A 221 -34.71 -21.82 0.16
CA SER A 221 -35.12 -23.22 0.10
C SER A 221 -36.49 -23.32 -0.59
N PRO A 222 -36.65 -24.25 -1.54
CA PRO A 222 -37.93 -24.58 -2.12
C PRO A 222 -38.70 -25.57 -1.22
N ASP A 223 -39.97 -25.74 -1.57
CA ASP A 223 -40.91 -26.78 -1.12
C ASP A 223 -41.66 -26.56 0.21
N SER A 224 -42.93 -26.18 0.07
CA SER A 224 -43.98 -26.66 0.98
C SER A 224 -45.20 -27.06 0.15
N SER A 225 -45.34 -28.37 -0.04
CA SER A 225 -46.57 -29.02 -0.46
C SER A 225 -47.42 -29.26 0.79
N LYS A 226 -48.67 -28.77 0.76
CA LYS A 226 -49.76 -29.23 1.64
C LYS A 226 -50.98 -29.61 0.79
N PRO A 227 -51.82 -30.54 1.28
CA PRO A 227 -52.53 -31.49 0.43
C PRO A 227 -54.04 -31.24 0.32
N LEU A 228 -54.63 -31.95 -0.67
CA LEU A 228 -56.00 -32.46 -0.73
C LEU A 228 -57.18 -31.47 -0.66
N LEU A 229 -57.85 -31.27 -1.79
CA LEU A 229 -59.30 -31.42 -1.86
C LEU A 229 -59.75 -31.90 -3.25
N GLU A 230 -60.58 -32.93 -3.25
CA GLU A 230 -61.20 -33.61 -4.39
C GLU A 230 -62.24 -32.72 -5.10
N HIS A 231 -62.34 -32.83 -6.43
CA HIS A 231 -63.63 -33.09 -7.09
C HIS A 231 -63.49 -33.50 -8.58
N ASP A 232 -63.91 -34.74 -8.80
CA ASP A 232 -64.50 -35.46 -9.92
C ASP A 232 -64.66 -34.87 -11.35
N VAL A 233 -64.70 -35.84 -12.28
CA VAL A 233 -65.48 -35.95 -13.54
C VAL A 233 -64.67 -35.91 -14.86
N ALA A 234 -64.25 -37.10 -15.35
CA ALA A 234 -64.81 -37.79 -16.53
C ALA A 234 -63.79 -38.59 -17.41
N LEU A 235 -63.97 -39.92 -17.40
CA LEU A 235 -64.09 -40.87 -18.54
C LEU A 235 -63.05 -40.91 -19.69
N ALA A 236 -62.13 -41.89 -19.63
CA ALA A 236 -61.86 -43.04 -20.54
C ALA A 236 -61.72 -42.88 -22.09
N PRO A 237 -61.12 -43.85 -22.85
CA PRO A 237 -60.02 -44.79 -22.57
C PRO A 237 -58.99 -44.99 -23.74
N ASP A 238 -57.94 -45.77 -23.46
CA ASP A 238 -57.16 -46.66 -24.34
C ASP A 238 -56.32 -46.12 -25.53
N SER A 239 -55.00 -46.36 -25.48
CA SER A 239 -54.38 -47.39 -26.36
C SER A 239 -52.89 -47.64 -26.08
N ARG A 240 -52.55 -48.93 -26.06
CA ARG A 240 -51.21 -49.51 -26.05
C ARG A 240 -50.46 -49.19 -27.36
N ARG A 241 -49.14 -48.92 -27.29
CA ARG A 241 -48.07 -49.73 -27.93
C ARG A 241 -46.67 -49.08 -27.86
N SER A 242 -45.73 -49.88 -27.32
CA SER A 242 -44.33 -50.11 -27.74
C SER A 242 -43.36 -48.95 -28.06
N ALA A 243 -42.23 -49.01 -27.36
CA ALA A 243 -40.93 -48.36 -27.64
C ALA A 243 -40.41 -48.62 -29.08
N PRO A 244 -39.41 -47.84 -29.57
CA PRO A 244 -38.02 -48.12 -29.17
C PRO A 244 -37.10 -46.89 -29.00
N PHE A 245 -36.04 -47.12 -28.22
CA PHE A 245 -34.68 -46.58 -28.30
C PHE A 245 -34.37 -45.54 -29.40
N TYR A 246 -33.84 -44.39 -29.00
CA TYR A 246 -32.61 -43.82 -29.58
C TYR A 246 -31.88 -42.95 -28.55
N ALA A 247 -30.55 -43.06 -28.58
CA ALA A 247 -29.61 -42.44 -27.67
C ALA A 247 -29.08 -41.10 -28.20
N SER A 248 -28.55 -40.31 -27.26
CA SER A 248 -27.42 -39.37 -27.35
C SER A 248 -27.56 -38.12 -28.23
N GLN A 249 -27.43 -36.95 -27.59
CA GLN A 249 -26.72 -35.80 -28.16
C GLN A 249 -26.06 -34.97 -27.04
N ASP A 250 -24.80 -35.29 -26.77
CA ASP A 250 -23.80 -34.41 -26.16
C ASP A 250 -23.26 -33.47 -27.24
N SER A 251 -23.35 -32.15 -27.03
CA SER A 251 -22.77 -31.14 -27.91
C SER A 251 -21.34 -30.79 -27.46
N GLY A 252 -20.36 -31.54 -27.95
CA GLY A 252 -18.95 -31.19 -27.93
C GLY A 252 -18.58 -30.38 -29.19
N ILE A 253 -18.14 -29.14 -29.00
CA ILE A 253 -17.62 -28.27 -30.05
C ILE A 253 -16.21 -28.76 -30.42
N ARG A 254 -16.05 -29.27 -31.64
CA ARG A 254 -14.77 -29.63 -32.25
C ARG A 254 -14.33 -28.50 -33.19
N ALA A 255 -13.08 -28.07 -33.06
CA ALA A 255 -12.40 -27.22 -34.03
C ALA A 255 -11.91 -28.10 -35.18
N ASP A 256 -12.46 -27.92 -36.38
CA ASP A 256 -11.93 -28.51 -37.60
C ASP A 256 -10.90 -27.57 -38.24
N GLY A 257 -9.71 -28.11 -38.49
CA GLY A 257 -8.61 -27.45 -39.18
C GLY A 257 -8.80 -27.46 -40.70
N LEU A 258 -8.25 -26.43 -41.34
CA LEU A 258 -8.25 -26.25 -42.79
C LEU A 258 -7.60 -27.44 -43.52
N SER A 259 -8.21 -27.83 -44.63
CA SER A 259 -7.75 -28.93 -45.46
C SER A 259 -6.51 -28.57 -46.27
N ARG A 260 -5.74 -29.61 -46.64
CA ARG A 260 -4.49 -29.48 -47.41
C ARG A 260 -4.70 -28.92 -48.83
N GLU A 261 -5.94 -28.88 -49.30
CA GLU A 261 -6.34 -28.33 -50.60
C GLU A 261 -6.61 -26.81 -50.50
N GLU A 262 -7.06 -26.31 -49.34
CA GLU A 262 -7.25 -24.87 -49.08
C GLU A 262 -5.92 -24.13 -48.86
N ILE A 263 -4.87 -24.83 -48.39
CA ILE A 263 -3.49 -24.32 -48.31
C ILE A 263 -2.85 -24.22 -49.72
N GLY A 264 -3.36 -24.96 -50.69
CA GLY A 264 -2.91 -24.89 -52.08
C GLY A 264 -3.34 -23.61 -52.79
N ALA A 265 -4.60 -23.19 -52.59
CA ALA A 265 -5.17 -22.02 -53.26
C ALA A 265 -4.58 -20.67 -52.79
N VAL A 266 -4.17 -20.57 -51.53
CA VAL A 266 -3.51 -19.36 -50.98
C VAL A 266 -2.09 -19.17 -51.55
N ARG A 267 -1.46 -20.26 -52.01
CA ARG A 267 -0.09 -20.23 -52.55
C ARG A 267 0.00 -19.73 -53.99
N GLU A 268 -1.11 -19.80 -54.74
CA GLU A 268 -1.22 -19.32 -56.12
C GLU A 268 -1.62 -17.84 -56.20
N ILE A 269 -2.35 -17.34 -55.20
CA ILE A 269 -2.75 -15.92 -55.08
C ILE A 269 -1.56 -15.00 -54.70
N LEU A 270 -0.52 -15.54 -54.04
CA LEU A 270 0.59 -14.74 -53.50
C LEU A 270 1.81 -14.60 -54.42
N GLY A 271 1.84 -15.21 -55.61
CA GLY A 271 2.83 -14.86 -56.65
C GLY A 271 4.33 -14.99 -56.27
N ILE A 272 4.69 -15.73 -55.23
CA ILE A 272 6.09 -15.85 -54.78
C ILE A 272 6.81 -16.96 -55.56
N SER A 273 7.53 -16.57 -56.61
CA SER A 273 8.50 -17.44 -57.29
C SER A 273 9.81 -17.50 -56.48
N ARG A 274 10.31 -18.72 -56.22
CA ARG A 274 11.65 -18.94 -55.63
C ARG A 274 12.73 -18.92 -56.72
N PRO A 275 13.81 -18.12 -56.59
CA PRO A 275 15.05 -18.40 -57.29
C PRO A 275 15.96 -19.35 -56.47
N GLY A 276 16.66 -20.21 -57.19
CA GLY A 276 17.45 -21.32 -56.66
C GLY A 276 18.75 -20.92 -55.95
N LEU A 277 19.11 -21.73 -54.96
CA LEU A 277 20.41 -21.73 -54.28
C LEU A 277 21.46 -22.49 -55.10
N PRO A 278 22.70 -21.98 -55.20
CA PRO A 278 23.86 -22.81 -55.50
C PRO A 278 24.58 -23.25 -54.21
N SER A 279 24.98 -24.52 -54.21
CA SER A 279 25.87 -25.14 -53.23
C SER A 279 27.31 -24.65 -53.39
N ALA A 280 28.03 -24.46 -52.28
CA ALA A 280 29.50 -24.48 -52.30
C ALA A 280 30.06 -25.05 -50.99
N SER A 281 30.87 -26.09 -51.17
CA SER A 281 31.83 -26.69 -50.24
C SER A 281 33.15 -25.90 -50.22
N SER A 282 33.85 -25.82 -49.07
CA SER A 282 35.32 -26.00 -48.98
C SER A 282 35.89 -25.75 -47.56
N THR A 283 36.37 -26.83 -46.94
CA THR A 283 37.74 -27.02 -46.41
C THR A 283 38.57 -25.83 -45.87
N GLY A 284 39.03 -25.96 -44.62
CA GLY A 284 40.47 -26.10 -44.33
C GLY A 284 41.22 -24.96 -43.60
N HIS A 285 42.00 -25.37 -42.58
CA HIS A 285 43.13 -24.70 -41.89
C HIS A 285 42.75 -23.66 -40.82
N GLY A 286 43.20 -23.69 -39.56
CA GLY A 286 44.36 -24.35 -38.95
C GLY A 286 45.34 -23.28 -38.45
N ARG A 287 45.41 -23.02 -37.13
CA ARG A 287 46.61 -22.50 -36.45
C ARG A 287 46.47 -22.51 -34.92
N SER A 288 47.46 -23.17 -34.31
CA SER A 288 47.78 -23.33 -32.90
C SER A 288 48.70 -22.22 -32.37
N HIS A 289 48.69 -21.97 -31.05
CA HIS A 289 49.82 -21.68 -30.13
C HIS A 289 49.31 -20.93 -28.86
N PRO A 290 50.06 -20.88 -27.73
CA PRO A 290 50.54 -21.99 -26.91
C PRO A 290 50.24 -21.80 -25.39
N GLU A 291 50.57 -22.84 -24.64
CA GLU A 291 50.46 -23.02 -23.19
C GLU A 291 51.28 -22.02 -22.34
N ALA A 292 50.80 -21.76 -21.11
CA ALA A 292 51.55 -21.15 -20.01
C ALA A 292 51.66 -22.14 -18.82
N PRO A 293 52.76 -22.11 -18.04
CA PRO A 293 53.17 -23.22 -17.17
C PRO A 293 52.59 -23.16 -15.74
N PRO A 294 52.66 -24.28 -14.98
CA PRO A 294 52.06 -24.41 -13.66
C PRO A 294 53.04 -24.08 -12.52
N LEU A 295 52.53 -23.59 -11.39
CA LEU A 295 53.27 -23.53 -10.13
C LEU A 295 52.51 -24.30 -9.04
N GLY A 296 53.14 -25.40 -8.61
CA GLY A 296 52.84 -26.11 -7.37
C GLY A 296 53.73 -25.63 -6.21
N PRO A 297 53.81 -26.36 -5.08
CA PRO A 297 53.10 -25.90 -3.88
C PRO A 297 53.90 -26.00 -2.56
N LYS A 298 53.21 -25.55 -1.47
CA LYS A 298 53.22 -26.09 -0.08
C LYS A 298 54.27 -25.65 0.97
N LEU A 299 53.71 -25.45 2.18
CA LEU A 299 54.16 -25.79 3.55
C LEU A 299 55.18 -24.89 4.26
N SER A 300 54.78 -24.30 5.40
CA SER A 300 55.18 -24.78 6.75
C SER A 300 54.72 -23.85 7.89
N THR A 301 54.46 -24.47 9.03
CA THR A 301 54.15 -23.99 10.40
C THR A 301 55.05 -24.82 11.35
N PRO A 302 55.14 -24.63 12.70
CA PRO A 302 54.84 -23.50 13.61
C PRO A 302 55.85 -23.33 14.82
N MET A 303 55.44 -22.55 15.85
CA MET A 303 55.76 -22.60 17.31
C MET A 303 56.99 -21.82 17.85
N PRO A 304 57.09 -21.54 19.17
CA PRO A 304 56.10 -21.02 20.15
C PRO A 304 56.71 -19.93 21.10
N PHE A 305 55.93 -19.24 21.95
CA PHE A 305 56.39 -18.84 23.30
C PHE A 305 55.24 -18.46 24.27
N GLN A 306 55.51 -18.67 25.56
CA GLN A 306 54.59 -18.89 26.68
C GLN A 306 54.15 -17.65 27.51
N ARG A 307 52.90 -17.73 27.99
CA ARG A 307 52.25 -17.35 29.28
C ARG A 307 52.91 -16.36 30.27
N ARG A 308 52.09 -15.45 30.83
CA ARG A 308 51.77 -15.32 32.28
C ARG A 308 50.48 -14.51 32.61
N THR A 309 49.47 -15.23 33.11
CA THR A 309 48.48 -14.98 34.21
C THR A 309 48.01 -13.57 34.68
N ALA A 310 46.71 -13.27 34.42
CA ALA A 310 45.52 -12.94 35.29
C ALA A 310 45.61 -12.03 36.56
N PRO A 311 44.46 -11.50 37.11
CA PRO A 311 43.17 -11.10 36.51
C PRO A 311 42.58 -9.75 37.06
N ARG A 312 41.60 -9.15 36.35
CA ARG A 312 40.49 -8.36 36.95
C ARG A 312 39.32 -8.28 35.97
N PHE A 313 38.12 -8.64 36.44
CA PHE A 313 36.90 -8.80 35.64
C PHE A 313 36.22 -7.44 35.38
N SER A 314 36.08 -7.08 34.11
CA SER A 314 35.05 -6.21 33.54
C SER A 314 34.88 -6.66 32.10
N VAL A 315 33.89 -7.52 31.83
CA VAL A 315 33.67 -8.07 30.49
C VAL A 315 32.71 -7.15 29.75
N GLU A 316 33.24 -6.13 29.09
CA GLU A 316 32.67 -5.69 27.82
C GLU A 316 33.11 -6.71 26.77
N MET A 317 32.17 -7.53 26.28
CA MET A 317 32.44 -8.33 25.09
C MET A 317 32.24 -7.43 23.87
N PRO A 318 33.28 -7.14 23.07
CA PRO A 318 33.05 -6.64 21.73
C PRO A 318 32.32 -7.74 20.94
N PRO A 319 31.31 -7.41 20.13
CA PRO A 319 30.54 -8.40 19.39
C PRO A 319 31.48 -9.20 18.46
N PRO A 320 31.31 -10.54 18.36
CA PRO A 320 32.08 -11.33 17.41
C PRO A 320 31.76 -10.87 15.98
N ARG A 321 32.79 -10.43 15.25
CA ARG A 321 32.67 -9.99 13.85
C ARG A 321 33.06 -11.15 12.94
N VAL A 322 32.09 -11.73 12.25
CA VAL A 322 32.33 -12.77 11.23
C VAL A 322 32.10 -12.18 9.85
N ARG A 323 33.13 -12.29 8.99
CA ARG A 323 33.06 -11.96 7.56
C ARG A 323 32.24 -13.06 6.86
N SER A 324 31.07 -12.70 6.35
CA SER A 324 30.17 -13.63 5.66
C SER A 324 29.86 -13.13 4.26
N SER A 325 30.45 -13.82 3.27
CA SER A 325 30.18 -13.63 1.85
C SER A 325 28.99 -14.45 1.43
N ALA A 326 27.78 -13.92 1.61
CA ALA A 326 26.70 -13.98 0.62
C ALA A 326 25.33 -13.71 1.24
N CYS A 327 24.65 -12.70 0.69
CA CYS A 327 23.30 -12.88 0.17
C CYS A 327 23.02 -11.75 -0.83
N PHE A 328 22.55 -12.12 -2.03
CA PHE A 328 22.20 -11.17 -3.10
C PHE A 328 20.96 -10.33 -2.74
N ARG A 329 19.99 -10.91 -2.02
CA ARG A 329 18.73 -10.24 -1.60
C ARG A 329 18.92 -9.24 -0.46
N ARG A 330 19.96 -9.45 0.38
CA ARG A 330 20.41 -8.50 1.42
C ARG A 330 20.83 -7.13 0.91
N ARG A 331 21.25 -7.06 -0.35
CA ARG A 331 21.81 -5.84 -0.94
C ARG A 331 20.73 -4.92 -1.51
N VAL A 332 19.70 -5.49 -2.15
CA VAL A 332 18.57 -4.74 -2.77
C VAL A 332 17.79 -3.92 -1.75
N VAL A 333 17.46 -4.54 -0.61
CA VAL A 333 16.77 -3.91 0.53
C VAL A 333 17.52 -2.67 1.05
N ARG A 334 18.85 -2.75 1.14
CA ARG A 334 19.70 -1.68 1.66
C ARG A 334 19.96 -0.57 0.63
N ASP A 335 19.97 -0.87 -0.66
CA ASP A 335 20.16 0.14 -1.71
C ASP A 335 18.95 1.07 -1.86
N ALA A 336 17.75 0.63 -1.45
CA ALA A 336 16.59 1.50 -1.28
C ALA A 336 16.76 2.49 -0.11
N TRP A 337 17.29 2.03 1.04
CA TRP A 337 17.55 2.84 2.24
C TRP A 337 18.54 3.99 1.99
N ASN A 338 19.56 3.70 1.20
CA ASN A 338 20.64 4.61 0.84
C ASN A 338 20.14 5.97 0.30
N THR A 339 18.97 6.01 -0.35
CA THR A 339 18.35 7.27 -0.81
C THR A 339 17.67 8.03 0.34
N GLN A 340 17.10 7.32 1.32
CA GLN A 340 16.46 7.86 2.51
C GLN A 340 17.48 8.36 3.54
N GLU A 341 18.64 7.72 3.67
CA GLU A 341 19.74 8.18 4.53
C GLU A 341 20.25 9.57 4.08
N ILE A 342 20.25 9.85 2.76
CA ILE A 342 20.57 11.18 2.22
C ILE A 342 19.49 12.19 2.58
N LEU A 343 18.20 11.83 2.46
CA LEU A 343 17.09 12.73 2.81
C LEU A 343 17.09 13.05 4.31
N LEU A 344 17.38 12.06 5.15
CA LEU A 344 17.51 12.22 6.59
C LEU A 344 18.73 13.09 6.92
N ALA A 345 19.91 12.77 6.39
CA ALA A 345 21.12 13.57 6.60
C ALA A 345 20.98 15.01 6.06
N TRP A 346 20.32 15.19 4.91
CA TRP A 346 20.01 16.50 4.32
C TRP A 346 19.03 17.28 5.19
N ALA A 347 17.95 16.64 5.65
CA ALA A 347 16.95 17.29 6.47
C ALA A 347 17.54 17.67 7.84
N MET A 348 18.37 16.81 8.43
CA MET A 348 19.14 17.11 9.65
C MET A 348 20.17 18.24 9.44
N ALA A 349 20.90 18.25 8.32
CA ALA A 349 21.87 19.30 8.00
C ALA A 349 21.20 20.66 7.72
N ARG A 350 19.91 20.69 7.39
CA ARG A 350 19.11 21.90 7.14
C ARG A 350 18.56 22.54 8.41
N HIS A 351 18.63 21.84 9.55
CA HIS A 351 18.25 22.34 10.88
C HIS A 351 19.42 22.38 11.90
N PRO A 352 20.59 22.99 11.60
CA PRO A 352 21.75 23.04 12.50
C PRO A 352 21.59 24.03 13.68
N GLY A 353 20.39 24.60 13.87
CA GLY A 353 20.15 25.88 14.53
C GLY A 353 19.63 25.87 15.96
N ARG A 354 19.64 24.74 16.69
CA ARG A 354 19.33 24.73 18.13
C ARG A 354 20.43 24.04 18.93
N ARG A 355 21.61 24.67 18.97
CA ARG A 355 22.53 24.49 20.10
C ARG A 355 21.86 25.10 21.33
N ALA A 356 21.44 24.24 22.25
CA ALA A 356 21.05 24.65 23.59
C ALA A 356 22.15 25.52 24.20
N ARG A 357 21.81 26.74 24.61
CA ARG A 357 22.66 27.50 25.54
C ARG A 357 22.75 26.68 26.82
N GLN A 358 23.92 26.07 27.06
CA GLN A 358 24.26 25.44 28.33
C GLN A 358 24.18 26.49 29.46
N ARG A 359 23.08 26.50 30.20
CA ARG A 359 23.04 26.87 31.62
C ARG A 359 22.05 25.96 32.32
N HIS A 360 22.58 24.96 33.03
CA HIS A 360 22.00 24.30 34.21
C HIS A 360 20.54 23.84 34.26
N GLU A 361 19.87 23.62 33.13
CA GLU A 361 18.57 22.91 33.12
C GLU A 361 18.72 21.56 32.40
N LEU A 362 18.07 20.53 32.95
CA LEU A 362 18.05 19.14 32.49
C LEU A 362 17.88 19.03 30.96
N PRO A 363 18.40 17.96 30.31
CA PRO A 363 18.27 17.79 28.87
C PRO A 363 16.79 17.78 28.49
N THR A 364 16.34 18.81 27.77
CA THR A 364 15.04 18.78 27.10
C THR A 364 15.11 17.78 25.96
N PRO A 365 14.21 16.77 25.90
CA PRO A 365 14.22 15.75 24.87
C PRO A 365 14.09 16.36 23.47
N LEU A 366 14.90 15.86 22.56
CA LEU A 366 15.06 16.38 21.21
C LEU A 366 14.00 15.74 20.27
N ALA A 367 12.72 16.06 20.46
CA ALA A 367 11.68 16.11 19.41
C ALA A 367 10.28 16.23 20.04
N ASP A 368 9.51 17.21 19.56
CA ASP A 368 8.04 17.13 19.58
C ASP A 368 7.62 16.01 18.60
N GLU A 369 6.68 15.16 18.99
CA GLU A 369 6.09 14.08 18.18
C GLU A 369 5.71 14.55 16.76
N THR A 370 5.32 15.82 16.61
CA THR A 370 4.97 16.43 15.32
C THR A 370 6.17 16.62 14.38
N GLU A 371 7.35 16.98 14.90
CA GLU A 371 8.55 17.18 14.09
C GLU A 371 9.07 15.82 13.60
N PHE A 372 9.00 14.80 14.45
CA PHE A 372 9.34 13.44 14.08
C PHE A 372 8.37 12.83 13.05
N ARG A 373 7.06 13.05 13.22
CA ARG A 373 6.03 12.65 12.25
C ARG A 373 6.27 13.29 10.88
N TRP A 374 6.80 14.52 10.83
CA TRP A 374 7.19 15.17 9.59
C TRP A 374 8.36 14.47 8.90
N TYR A 375 9.46 14.17 9.62
CA TYR A 375 10.59 13.40 9.06
C TYR A 375 10.15 12.00 8.60
N PHE A 376 9.30 11.34 9.38
CA PHE A 376 8.78 10.02 9.07
C PHE A 376 7.96 10.01 7.76
N ASN A 377 7.05 10.96 7.59
CA ASN A 377 6.27 11.11 6.37
C ASN A 377 7.15 11.47 5.16
N LEU A 378 8.18 12.29 5.35
CA LEU A 378 9.14 12.65 4.29
C LEU A 378 9.97 11.44 3.81
N LEU A 379 10.37 10.57 4.75
CA LEU A 379 11.24 9.43 4.46
C LEU A 379 10.48 8.23 3.92
N PHE A 380 9.20 8.07 4.27
CA PHE A 380 8.40 6.92 3.88
C PHE A 380 7.11 7.32 3.15
N PRO A 381 7.19 7.94 1.96
CA PRO A 381 6.01 8.30 1.17
C PRO A 381 5.21 7.06 0.70
N SER A 382 5.81 5.87 0.66
CA SER A 382 5.10 4.62 0.38
C SER A 382 4.08 4.25 1.45
N LEU A 383 4.26 4.76 2.67
CA LEU A 383 3.29 4.59 3.76
C LEU A 383 2.01 5.37 3.47
N GLU A 384 2.15 6.54 2.86
CA GLU A 384 1.04 7.27 2.28
C GLU A 384 0.35 6.41 1.21
N ILE A 385 1.11 5.76 0.33
CA ILE A 385 0.55 4.90 -0.74
C ILE A 385 -0.24 3.72 -0.16
N ASP A 386 0.26 3.02 0.86
CA ASP A 386 -0.48 1.94 1.54
C ASP A 386 -1.76 2.48 2.24
N LEU A 387 -1.70 3.69 2.80
CA LEU A 387 -2.88 4.41 3.32
C LEU A 387 -3.87 4.73 2.18
N TRP A 388 -3.41 5.19 1.01
CA TRP A 388 -4.22 5.52 -0.16
C TRP A 388 -4.83 4.29 -0.86
N GLU A 389 -4.17 3.13 -0.81
CA GLU A 389 -4.63 1.87 -1.43
C GLU A 389 -5.68 1.14 -0.58
N SER A 390 -5.78 1.45 0.72
CA SER A 390 -6.85 0.95 1.58
C SER A 390 -8.20 1.55 1.17
N ARG A 391 -9.02 0.77 0.44
CA ARG A 391 -10.28 1.24 -0.17
C ARG A 391 -11.43 1.36 0.83
N ASP A 392 -11.31 0.77 2.01
CA ASP A 392 -12.27 0.86 3.10
C ASP A 392 -11.61 1.50 4.34
N ALA A 393 -12.41 2.16 5.17
CA ALA A 393 -11.86 2.82 6.35
C ALA A 393 -11.40 1.85 7.44
N GLU A 394 -11.82 0.58 7.40
CA GLU A 394 -11.22 -0.44 8.26
C GLU A 394 -9.76 -0.68 7.85
N GLY A 395 -9.45 -0.68 6.54
CA GLY A 395 -8.08 -0.70 6.05
C GLY A 395 -7.29 0.57 6.38
N LEU A 396 -7.92 1.76 6.28
CA LEU A 396 -7.24 3.03 6.55
C LEU A 396 -6.91 3.22 8.04
N GLU A 397 -7.87 2.96 8.95
CA GLU A 397 -7.63 3.01 10.39
C GLU A 397 -6.59 1.95 10.79
N ALA A 398 -6.67 0.73 10.25
CA ALA A 398 -5.66 -0.30 10.50
C ALA A 398 -4.27 0.08 9.98
N ALA A 399 -4.19 0.80 8.85
CA ALA A 399 -2.94 1.29 8.28
C ALA A 399 -2.35 2.44 9.11
N GLU A 400 -3.17 3.39 9.59
CA GLU A 400 -2.73 4.46 10.51
C GLU A 400 -2.26 3.90 11.85
N ASP A 401 -3.01 2.97 12.44
CA ASP A 401 -2.64 2.28 13.68
C ASP A 401 -1.34 1.49 13.49
N SER A 402 -1.17 0.81 12.35
CA SER A 402 0.05 0.11 11.99
C SER A 402 1.24 1.07 11.84
N ALA A 403 1.03 2.25 11.23
CA ALA A 403 2.06 3.27 11.05
C ALA A 403 2.54 3.84 12.39
N ALA A 404 1.59 4.25 13.23
CA ALA A 404 1.87 4.79 14.57
C ALA A 404 2.57 3.74 15.45
N ARG A 405 2.15 2.48 15.34
CA ARG A 405 2.79 1.37 16.05
C ARG A 405 4.22 1.16 15.57
N GLN A 406 4.45 1.09 14.26
CA GLN A 406 5.80 0.97 13.69
C GLN A 406 6.72 2.13 14.10
N LEU A 407 6.18 3.34 14.20
CA LEU A 407 6.90 4.52 14.71
C LEU A 407 7.32 4.35 16.17
N GLN A 408 6.40 3.89 17.02
CA GLN A 408 6.70 3.60 18.43
C GLN A 408 7.76 2.50 18.58
N LEU A 409 7.67 1.43 17.78
CA LEU A 409 8.70 0.38 17.79
C LEU A 409 10.07 0.96 17.37
N ALA A 410 10.11 1.87 16.40
CA ALA A 410 11.33 2.55 15.97
C ALA A 410 11.96 3.38 17.09
N LEU A 411 11.16 4.20 17.78
CA LEU A 411 11.64 5.03 18.88
C LEU A 411 12.12 4.19 20.08
N ARG A 412 11.42 3.11 20.42
CA ARG A 412 11.86 2.18 21.48
C ARG A 412 13.14 1.45 21.14
N SER A 413 13.39 1.19 19.86
CA SER A 413 14.63 0.57 19.41
C SER A 413 15.78 1.55 19.34
N ALA A 414 15.45 2.82 19.14
CA ALA A 414 16.40 3.91 19.13
C ALA A 414 16.98 4.09 20.53
N ASP A 415 16.13 4.13 21.57
CA ASP A 415 16.51 4.23 22.99
C ASP A 415 17.26 2.97 23.49
N ARG A 416 18.55 2.85 23.14
CA ARG A 416 19.34 1.62 23.35
C ARG A 416 19.90 1.54 24.77
N ASP A 417 20.13 2.68 25.40
CA ASP A 417 20.58 2.75 26.77
C ASP A 417 19.42 2.74 27.78
N GLY A 418 18.19 2.97 27.33
CA GLY A 418 16.97 2.91 28.14
C GLY A 418 16.83 4.14 29.04
N ASP A 419 17.44 5.26 28.67
CA ASP A 419 17.38 6.50 29.45
C ASP A 419 16.12 7.35 29.14
N GLY A 420 15.31 6.91 28.17
CA GLY A 420 14.10 7.59 27.72
C GLY A 420 14.37 8.78 26.79
N CYS A 421 15.62 9.01 26.39
CA CYS A 421 16.08 10.09 25.54
C CYS A 421 16.76 9.54 24.29
N VAL A 422 16.10 9.69 23.13
CA VAL A 422 16.68 9.22 21.87
C VAL A 422 17.68 10.26 21.33
N THR A 423 18.96 9.90 21.30
CA THR A 423 19.98 10.69 20.60
C THR A 423 19.82 10.60 19.08
N VAL A 424 20.51 11.46 18.34
CA VAL A 424 20.48 11.43 16.86
C VAL A 424 21.02 10.10 16.29
N GLU A 425 22.05 9.55 16.90
CA GLU A 425 22.70 8.31 16.47
C GLU A 425 21.79 7.11 16.72
N GLU A 426 21.11 7.13 17.87
CA GLU A 426 20.06 6.19 18.25
C GLU A 426 18.83 6.29 17.35
N LEU A 427 18.37 7.49 17.04
CA LEU A 427 17.26 7.71 16.11
C LEU A 427 17.58 7.11 14.75
N HIS A 428 18.81 7.33 14.26
CA HIS A 428 19.29 6.75 13.02
C HIS A 428 19.28 5.21 13.08
N TYR A 429 19.68 4.62 14.21
CA TYR A 429 19.58 3.18 14.44
C TYR A 429 18.13 2.67 14.43
N GLY A 430 17.21 3.33 15.16
CA GLY A 430 15.79 2.94 15.17
C GLY A 430 15.14 3.01 13.78
N MET A 431 15.51 4.02 13.00
CA MET A 431 15.09 4.19 11.61
C MET A 431 15.65 3.09 10.70
N LEU A 432 16.92 2.70 10.88
CA LEU A 432 17.55 1.55 10.20
C LEU A 432 16.83 0.24 10.53
N CYS A 433 16.49 0.00 11.80
CA CYS A 433 15.73 -1.16 12.24
C CYS A 433 14.35 -1.22 11.57
N LEU A 434 13.63 -0.09 11.53
CA LEU A 434 12.31 0.00 10.88
C LEU A 434 12.38 -0.36 9.40
N HIS A 435 13.41 0.12 8.70
CA HIS A 435 13.60 -0.20 7.30
C HIS A 435 13.93 -1.67 7.07
N GLY A 436 14.80 -2.23 7.92
CA GLY A 436 15.08 -3.66 7.95
C GLY A 436 13.79 -4.47 8.16
N TYR A 437 12.97 -4.08 9.13
CA TYR A 437 11.68 -4.69 9.44
C TYR A 437 10.75 -4.71 8.22
N ARG A 438 10.54 -3.56 7.57
CA ARG A 438 9.66 -3.44 6.39
C ARG A 438 10.13 -4.28 5.23
N SER A 439 11.43 -4.23 4.99
CA SER A 439 12.04 -4.92 3.85
C SER A 439 12.07 -6.44 4.05
N LEU A 440 12.07 -6.90 5.29
CA LEU A 440 11.96 -8.32 5.64
C LEU A 440 10.52 -8.83 5.63
N MET A 441 9.50 -7.96 5.72
CA MET A 441 8.10 -8.42 5.79
C MET A 441 7.68 -9.29 4.59
N VAL A 442 8.23 -9.08 3.40
CA VAL A 442 7.85 -9.88 2.23
C VAL A 442 8.52 -11.26 2.25
N ASP A 443 9.82 -11.31 2.51
CA ASP A 443 10.63 -12.53 2.39
C ASP A 443 10.67 -13.37 3.67
N ALA A 444 10.68 -12.72 4.84
CA ALA A 444 10.82 -13.38 6.14
C ALA A 444 9.47 -13.74 6.77
N ALA A 445 8.36 -13.10 6.37
CA ALA A 445 7.05 -13.39 6.96
C ALA A 445 6.61 -14.83 6.73
N ARG A 446 6.86 -15.41 5.55
CA ARG A 446 6.46 -16.80 5.27
C ARG A 446 7.26 -17.82 6.10
N PRO A 447 8.61 -17.76 6.18
CA PRO A 447 9.37 -18.59 7.11
C PRO A 447 8.99 -18.36 8.59
N LEU A 448 8.78 -17.11 9.02
CA LEU A 448 8.32 -16.84 10.38
C LEU A 448 6.94 -17.40 10.66
N ALA A 449 6.04 -17.37 9.67
CA ALA A 449 4.69 -17.89 9.79
C ALA A 449 4.68 -19.39 10.10
N SER A 450 5.68 -20.12 9.61
CA SER A 450 5.90 -21.53 9.93
C SER A 450 6.67 -21.80 11.23
N MET A 451 7.34 -20.79 11.80
CA MET A 451 8.11 -20.96 13.03
C MET A 451 7.18 -20.95 14.26
N PRO A 452 7.34 -21.88 15.23
CA PRO A 452 6.56 -21.89 16.46
C PRO A 452 6.82 -20.63 17.30
N VAL A 453 5.76 -20.09 17.92
CA VAL A 453 5.79 -18.82 18.68
C VAL A 453 6.68 -18.90 19.93
N THR A 454 6.96 -20.11 20.42
CA THR A 454 7.85 -20.36 21.58
C THR A 454 9.33 -20.42 21.18
N SER A 455 9.70 -19.87 20.02
CA SER A 455 10.99 -20.09 19.35
C SER A 455 12.16 -19.98 20.32
N ASN A 456 12.77 -21.14 20.55
CA ASN A 456 14.02 -21.25 21.29
C ASN A 456 15.15 -20.67 20.42
N GLN A 457 16.31 -20.44 21.03
CA GLN A 457 17.49 -19.91 20.33
C GLN A 457 17.90 -20.77 19.09
N PRO A 458 17.86 -22.12 19.14
CA PRO A 458 18.13 -22.96 17.97
C PRO A 458 17.20 -22.72 16.77
N ASP A 459 15.90 -22.60 16.99
CA ASP A 459 14.92 -22.40 15.90
C ASP A 459 15.15 -21.06 15.21
N LEU A 460 15.42 -20.02 16.01
CA LEU A 460 15.74 -18.70 15.49
C LEU A 460 17.08 -18.71 14.73
N GLN A 461 18.08 -19.44 15.22
CA GLN A 461 19.34 -19.60 14.51
C GLN A 461 19.13 -20.27 13.15
N ALA A 462 18.35 -21.36 13.09
CA ALA A 462 18.02 -22.03 11.83
C ALA A 462 17.26 -21.11 10.85
N LEU A 463 16.33 -20.30 11.37
CA LEU A 463 15.66 -19.27 10.57
C LEU A 463 16.65 -18.24 10.02
N LEU A 464 17.55 -17.73 10.87
CA LEU A 464 18.59 -16.79 10.46
C LEU A 464 19.52 -17.39 9.41
N GLU A 465 19.90 -18.66 9.55
CA GLU A 465 20.68 -19.41 8.56
C GLU A 465 19.92 -19.52 7.23
N SER A 466 18.63 -19.84 7.27
CA SER A 466 17.77 -19.86 6.08
C SER A 466 17.71 -18.48 5.41
N LEU A 467 17.50 -17.42 6.18
CA LEU A 467 17.53 -16.02 5.71
C LEU A 467 18.95 -15.58 5.27
N ASN A 468 19.99 -16.34 5.66
CA ASN A 468 21.39 -16.20 5.25
C ASN A 468 21.78 -17.12 4.09
N GLY A 469 20.80 -17.62 3.33
CA GLY A 469 21.09 -18.49 2.18
C GLY A 469 21.78 -19.79 2.58
N GLY A 470 21.52 -20.29 3.80
CA GLY A 470 22.10 -21.50 4.36
C GLY A 470 23.49 -21.31 5.00
N ILE A 471 24.01 -20.08 5.08
CA ILE A 471 25.27 -19.82 5.77
C ILE A 471 25.05 -19.89 7.30
N PRO A 472 25.85 -20.69 8.03
CA PRO A 472 25.76 -20.80 9.49
C PRO A 472 25.79 -19.44 10.18
N VAL A 473 24.86 -19.21 11.10
CA VAL A 473 24.74 -17.97 11.87
C VAL A 473 25.15 -18.27 13.30
N HIS A 474 26.04 -17.45 13.87
CA HIS A 474 26.52 -17.73 15.22
C HIS A 474 25.38 -17.62 16.24
N ALA A 475 25.36 -18.52 17.23
CA ALA A 475 24.33 -18.54 18.26
C ALA A 475 24.18 -17.20 19.02
N ALA A 476 25.26 -16.40 19.09
CA ALA A 476 25.27 -15.05 19.66
C ALA A 476 24.45 -14.04 18.85
N GLU A 477 24.36 -14.18 17.53
CA GLU A 477 23.55 -13.32 16.67
C GLU A 477 22.05 -13.61 16.87
N ALA A 478 21.69 -14.90 17.01
CA ALA A 478 20.33 -15.27 17.40
C ALA A 478 19.95 -14.71 18.78
N GLN A 479 20.88 -14.68 19.73
CA GLN A 479 20.66 -14.01 21.02
C GLN A 479 20.51 -12.50 20.88
N LEU A 480 21.24 -11.86 19.97
CA LEU A 480 21.11 -10.43 19.69
C LEU A 480 19.71 -10.12 19.13
N VAL A 481 19.21 -10.90 18.18
CA VAL A 481 17.83 -10.76 17.67
C VAL A 481 16.81 -10.89 18.80
N LEU A 482 16.96 -11.88 19.69
CA LEU A 482 16.08 -12.04 20.86
C LEU A 482 16.18 -10.88 21.84
N ARG A 483 17.38 -10.30 21.99
CA ARG A 483 17.59 -9.12 22.84
C ARG A 483 16.87 -7.91 22.26
N GLU A 484 17.05 -7.61 20.98
CA GLU A 484 16.39 -6.48 20.30
C GLU A 484 14.86 -6.66 20.32
N ALA A 485 14.36 -7.87 20.06
CA ALA A 485 12.93 -8.17 20.16
C ALA A 485 12.36 -7.89 21.57
N ARG A 486 13.14 -8.16 22.62
CA ARG A 486 12.75 -7.87 24.01
C ARG A 486 12.85 -6.40 24.39
N LEU A 487 13.78 -5.65 23.80
CA LEU A 487 13.89 -4.20 24.05
C LEU A 487 12.62 -3.48 23.62
N VAL A 488 12.12 -3.80 22.42
CA VAL A 488 10.95 -3.14 21.82
C VAL A 488 9.64 -3.40 22.56
N ARG A 489 9.57 -4.54 23.26
CA ARG A 489 8.44 -4.90 24.11
C ARG A 489 8.18 -3.88 25.24
N GLY A 490 9.24 -3.22 25.72
CA GLY A 490 9.18 -2.26 26.83
C GLY A 490 9.47 -2.88 28.20
N GLU A 491 9.81 -2.01 29.16
CA GLU A 491 10.14 -2.40 30.53
C GLU A 491 8.90 -2.93 31.27
N GLY A 492 9.08 -4.01 32.05
CA GLY A 492 8.05 -4.56 32.93
C GLY A 492 7.47 -5.92 32.50
N VAL A 493 7.79 -6.42 31.30
CA VAL A 493 7.38 -7.78 30.90
C VAL A 493 8.38 -8.81 31.40
N PRO A 494 7.95 -9.89 32.10
CA PRO A 494 8.84 -10.92 32.61
C PRO A 494 9.71 -11.55 31.52
N ALA A 495 11.00 -11.74 31.80
CA ALA A 495 11.94 -12.37 30.88
C ALA A 495 11.55 -13.81 30.47
N SER A 496 10.63 -14.44 31.20
CA SER A 496 10.08 -15.76 30.91
C SER A 496 9.03 -15.77 29.79
N GLN A 497 8.46 -14.62 29.43
CA GLN A 497 7.43 -14.56 28.40
C GLN A 497 8.05 -14.59 26.99
N SER A 498 7.60 -15.51 26.14
CA SER A 498 8.06 -15.66 24.75
C SER A 498 7.83 -14.40 23.92
N CYS A 499 8.78 -14.04 23.04
CA CYS A 499 8.68 -12.91 22.11
C CYS A 499 7.47 -13.08 21.18
N SER A 500 6.73 -12.00 20.91
CA SER A 500 5.69 -12.01 19.89
C SER A 500 6.33 -12.11 18.50
N ARG A 501 5.56 -12.57 17.51
CA ARG A 501 6.08 -12.69 16.13
C ARG A 501 6.48 -11.33 15.56
N GLU A 502 5.76 -10.27 15.94
CA GLU A 502 6.05 -8.89 15.54
C GLU A 502 7.36 -8.37 16.18
N GLU A 503 7.55 -8.63 17.47
CA GLU A 503 8.80 -8.31 18.17
C GLU A 503 10.00 -9.06 17.56
N LEU A 504 9.81 -10.33 17.18
CA LEU A 504 10.84 -11.12 16.49
C LEU A 504 11.16 -10.58 15.09
N LEU A 505 10.14 -10.20 14.31
CA LEU A 505 10.35 -9.52 13.02
C LEU A 505 11.14 -8.24 13.19
N TRP A 506 10.86 -7.49 14.25
CA TRP A 506 11.59 -6.28 14.55
C TRP A 506 13.05 -6.55 14.90
N GLY A 507 13.30 -7.49 15.82
CA GLY A 507 14.65 -7.92 16.16
C GLY A 507 15.44 -8.42 14.94
N LEU A 508 14.76 -9.07 13.98
CA LEU A 508 15.35 -9.46 12.70
C LEU A 508 15.69 -8.24 11.82
N GLY A 509 14.83 -7.23 11.79
CA GLY A 509 15.11 -5.94 11.17
C GLY A 509 16.38 -5.29 11.71
N CYS A 510 16.53 -5.26 13.04
CA CYS A 510 17.73 -4.74 13.69
C CYS A 510 18.97 -5.60 13.43
N TRP A 511 18.85 -6.93 13.41
CA TRP A 511 19.97 -7.79 13.00
C TRP A 511 20.40 -7.51 11.57
N TYR A 512 19.44 -7.35 10.66
CA TYR A 512 19.72 -7.01 9.27
C TYR A 512 20.45 -5.66 9.13
N ALA A 513 20.11 -4.69 9.97
CA ALA A 513 20.77 -3.39 10.03
C ALA A 513 22.24 -3.49 10.51
N ASN A 514 22.57 -4.49 11.35
CA ASN A 514 23.88 -4.64 11.99
C ASN A 514 24.88 -5.53 11.23
N ILE A 515 24.50 -6.16 10.12
CA ILE A 515 25.40 -7.04 9.36
C ILE A 515 26.49 -6.21 8.66
N GLN A 516 27.76 -6.55 8.93
CA GLN A 516 28.91 -5.91 8.28
C GLN A 516 28.86 -6.06 6.76
N ARG A 517 29.14 -4.95 6.06
CA ARG A 517 29.15 -4.90 4.61
C ARG A 517 30.36 -5.63 4.06
N GLU A 518 30.13 -6.58 3.17
CA GLU A 518 31.11 -6.90 2.15
C GLU A 518 30.90 -6.02 0.93
N ASP A 519 31.98 -5.76 0.19
CA ASP A 519 31.96 -5.01 -1.05
C ASP A 519 30.94 -5.62 -2.00
N THR A 520 29.96 -4.82 -2.42
CA THR A 520 29.00 -5.29 -3.41
C THR A 520 29.70 -5.33 -4.74
N GLN A 521 29.73 -6.50 -5.39
CA GLN A 521 30.31 -6.60 -6.73
C GLN A 521 29.56 -5.63 -7.65
N TRP A 522 30.30 -4.82 -8.42
CA TRP A 522 29.72 -3.80 -9.32
C TRP A 522 28.65 -4.36 -10.28
N ARG A 523 28.76 -5.65 -10.64
CA ARG A 523 27.77 -6.35 -11.46
C ARG A 523 26.41 -6.41 -10.80
N GLU A 524 26.37 -6.57 -9.49
CA GLU A 524 25.13 -6.62 -8.72
C GLU A 524 24.53 -5.22 -8.54
N VAL A 525 25.35 -4.19 -8.32
CA VAL A 525 24.90 -2.78 -8.32
C VAL A 525 24.31 -2.41 -9.67
N LEU A 526 24.98 -2.80 -10.76
CA LEU A 526 24.47 -2.58 -12.11
C LEU A 526 23.19 -3.37 -12.34
N ALA A 527 23.11 -4.62 -11.91
CA ALA A 527 21.89 -5.41 -12.00
C ALA A 527 20.75 -4.75 -11.23
N ALA A 528 20.95 -4.30 -9.99
CA ALA A 528 19.94 -3.62 -9.19
C ALA A 528 19.49 -2.29 -9.83
N ALA A 529 20.44 -1.50 -10.35
CA ALA A 529 20.13 -0.27 -11.08
C ALA A 529 19.30 -0.57 -12.34
N VAL A 530 19.68 -1.59 -13.11
CA VAL A 530 18.91 -2.03 -14.28
C VAL A 530 17.52 -2.51 -13.86
N ARG A 531 17.40 -3.31 -12.79
CA ARG A 531 16.10 -3.80 -12.28
C ARG A 531 15.16 -2.69 -11.80
N ARG A 532 15.71 -1.58 -11.31
CA ARG A 532 14.94 -0.40 -10.89
C ARG A 532 14.30 0.33 -12.07
N TRP A 533 14.93 0.27 -13.24
CA TRP A 533 14.46 0.92 -14.47
C TRP A 533 13.69 -0.02 -15.40
N VAL A 534 14.10 -1.29 -15.41
CA VAL A 534 13.49 -2.38 -16.15
C VAL A 534 12.98 -3.34 -15.08
N PRO A 535 11.72 -3.21 -14.62
CA PRO A 535 11.16 -4.08 -13.60
C PRO A 535 11.35 -5.53 -14.07
N SER A 536 12.33 -6.21 -13.47
CA SER A 536 12.63 -7.61 -13.80
C SER A 536 11.65 -8.57 -13.13
N ASP A 537 10.85 -8.05 -12.21
CA ASP A 537 9.85 -8.85 -11.53
C ASP A 537 8.72 -9.08 -12.50
N GLU A 538 8.56 -10.36 -12.82
CA GLU A 538 7.54 -10.96 -13.70
C GLU A 538 6.12 -10.53 -13.34
N GLU A 539 5.96 -10.05 -12.11
CA GLU A 539 4.75 -9.51 -11.55
C GLU A 539 4.49 -8.07 -12.00
N HIS A 540 5.43 -7.24 -12.46
CA HIS A 540 5.06 -5.84 -12.73
C HIS A 540 4.23 -5.69 -14.00
N HIS A 541 4.67 -6.25 -15.14
CA HIS A 541 3.86 -6.24 -16.36
C HIS A 541 2.70 -7.24 -16.25
N GLY A 542 2.92 -8.39 -15.59
CA GLY A 542 1.89 -9.38 -15.31
C GLY A 542 0.78 -8.83 -14.42
N CYS A 543 1.09 -8.23 -13.28
CA CYS A 543 0.13 -7.59 -12.37
C CYS A 543 -0.44 -6.31 -12.96
N VAL A 544 0.32 -5.48 -13.68
CA VAL A 544 -0.28 -4.32 -14.37
C VAL A 544 -1.27 -4.79 -15.44
N LEU A 545 -0.92 -5.78 -16.27
CA LEU A 545 -1.86 -6.33 -17.26
C LEU A 545 -3.01 -7.11 -16.63
N HIS A 546 -2.77 -7.86 -15.55
CA HIS A 546 -3.79 -8.60 -14.79
C HIS A 546 -4.74 -7.65 -14.09
N GLU A 547 -4.23 -6.59 -13.48
CA GLU A 547 -5.02 -5.61 -12.76
C GLU A 547 -5.75 -4.67 -13.72
N LEU A 548 -5.13 -4.31 -14.84
CA LEU A 548 -5.85 -3.69 -15.96
C LEU A 548 -6.93 -4.62 -16.51
N ALA A 549 -6.67 -5.92 -16.69
CA ALA A 549 -7.67 -6.88 -17.17
C ALA A 549 -8.82 -7.06 -16.17
N ARG A 550 -8.52 -7.09 -14.87
CA ARG A 550 -9.50 -7.12 -13.78
C ARG A 550 -10.36 -5.86 -13.79
N MET A 551 -9.73 -4.68 -13.85
CA MET A 551 -10.42 -3.40 -13.97
C MET A 551 -11.31 -3.32 -15.23
N THR A 552 -10.84 -3.86 -16.36
CA THR A 552 -11.60 -3.85 -17.62
C THR A 552 -12.79 -4.82 -17.57
N MET A 553 -12.66 -5.97 -16.88
CA MET A 553 -13.72 -6.96 -16.67
C MET A 553 -14.79 -6.52 -15.65
N ASP A 554 -14.41 -5.70 -14.66
CA ASP A 554 -15.32 -5.21 -13.62
C ASP A 554 -16.04 -3.90 -14.00
N LEU A 555 -15.51 -3.17 -14.99
CA LEU A 555 -16.12 -1.93 -15.50
C LEU A 555 -17.57 -2.11 -16.03
N PRO A 556 -17.93 -3.17 -16.77
CA PRO A 556 -19.30 -3.41 -17.22
C PRO A 556 -20.27 -3.76 -16.08
N ARG A 557 -19.76 -4.26 -14.94
CA ARG A 557 -20.58 -4.63 -13.77
C ARG A 557 -20.90 -3.44 -12.88
N THR A 558 -20.05 -2.43 -12.90
CA THR A 558 -20.21 -1.21 -12.08
C THR A 558 -20.99 -0.10 -12.79
N LEU A 559 -21.13 -0.18 -14.11
CA LEU A 559 -22.00 0.71 -14.87
C LEU A 559 -23.46 0.22 -14.77
N PRO A 560 -24.37 0.97 -14.13
CA PRO A 560 -25.79 0.62 -14.13
C PRO A 560 -26.29 0.63 -15.57
N MET A 561 -26.59 -0.55 -16.11
CA MET A 561 -27.21 -0.68 -17.42
C MET A 561 -28.52 0.11 -17.38
N PRO A 562 -28.72 1.10 -18.28
CA PRO A 562 -29.97 1.83 -18.34
C PRO A 562 -31.07 0.84 -18.64
N SER A 563 -31.93 0.60 -17.66
CA SER A 563 -33.06 -0.31 -17.77
C SER A 563 -33.99 0.26 -18.84
N ARG A 564 -33.89 -0.28 -20.05
CA ARG A 564 -34.87 -0.02 -21.11
C ARG A 564 -36.17 -0.68 -20.69
N LEU A 565 -37.26 0.12 -20.72
CA LEU A 565 -38.66 -0.22 -20.44
C LEU A 565 -39.00 -0.09 -18.94
N GLY A 566 -39.90 0.77 -18.47
CA GLY A 566 -40.79 1.74 -19.10
C GLY A 566 -41.59 2.38 -17.95
N GLY A 567 -41.86 3.68 -18.03
CA GLY A 567 -42.62 4.39 -17.00
C GLY A 567 -42.15 5.82 -16.83
N GLN A 568 -42.93 6.74 -17.40
CA GLN A 568 -42.75 8.17 -17.29
C GLN A 568 -42.85 8.61 -15.81
N SER A 569 -41.71 8.76 -15.15
CA SER A 569 -41.62 9.68 -14.01
C SER A 569 -40.26 10.36 -14.08
N ALA A 570 -40.28 11.59 -14.58
CA ALA A 570 -39.11 12.44 -14.75
C ALA A 570 -38.58 12.86 -13.36
N ARG A 571 -37.91 11.93 -12.69
CA ARG A 571 -37.18 12.19 -11.45
C ARG A 571 -35.87 12.87 -11.84
N LYS A 572 -35.66 14.12 -11.38
CA LYS A 572 -34.43 14.89 -11.56
C LYS A 572 -33.23 14.05 -11.11
N GLU A 573 -32.51 13.46 -12.06
CA GLU A 573 -31.20 12.87 -11.82
C GLU A 573 -30.25 13.96 -11.32
N THR A 574 -29.71 13.75 -10.13
CA THR A 574 -28.83 14.69 -9.44
C THR A 574 -27.47 14.74 -10.14
N SER A 575 -26.87 15.93 -10.20
CA SER A 575 -25.57 16.20 -10.83
C SER A 575 -24.43 15.32 -10.30
N ALA A 576 -24.53 14.81 -9.07
CA ALA A 576 -23.56 13.90 -8.47
C ALA A 576 -23.45 12.54 -9.20
N SER A 577 -24.56 12.02 -9.74
CA SER A 577 -24.55 10.77 -10.52
C SER A 577 -23.82 10.95 -11.86
N ARG A 578 -23.88 12.14 -12.45
CA ARG A 578 -23.15 12.44 -13.69
C ARG A 578 -21.66 12.59 -13.46
N ALA A 579 -21.25 13.11 -12.30
CA ALA A 579 -19.85 13.26 -11.94
C ALA A 579 -19.17 11.90 -11.71
N SER A 580 -19.83 10.96 -11.03
CA SER A 580 -19.28 9.61 -10.85
C SER A 580 -19.18 8.84 -12.17
N GLN A 581 -20.19 8.95 -13.04
CA GLN A 581 -20.14 8.37 -14.39
C GLN A 581 -19.02 8.98 -15.24
N ALA A 582 -18.79 10.30 -15.14
CA ALA A 582 -17.69 10.95 -15.85
C ALA A 582 -16.32 10.47 -15.35
N CYS A 583 -16.14 10.27 -14.03
CA CYS A 583 -14.90 9.70 -13.47
C CYS A 583 -14.65 8.26 -13.96
N VAL A 584 -15.67 7.41 -13.93
CA VAL A 584 -15.56 6.02 -14.43
C VAL A 584 -15.22 6.00 -15.93
N LEU A 585 -15.85 6.88 -16.72
CA LEU A 585 -15.54 7.02 -18.14
C LEU A 585 -14.11 7.51 -18.37
N LEU A 586 -13.65 8.50 -17.62
CA LEU A 586 -12.27 9.02 -17.72
C LEU A 586 -11.24 7.96 -17.34
N LEU A 587 -11.48 7.18 -16.29
CA LEU A 587 -10.61 6.07 -15.89
C LEU A 587 -10.57 4.99 -16.97
N ALA A 588 -11.72 4.63 -17.54
CA ALA A 588 -11.79 3.70 -18.65
C ALA A 588 -10.99 4.19 -19.87
N VAL A 589 -11.15 5.46 -20.23
CA VAL A 589 -10.39 6.09 -21.31
C VAL A 589 -8.88 6.06 -21.01
N ALA A 590 -8.47 6.37 -19.78
CA ALA A 590 -7.07 6.32 -19.38
C ALA A 590 -6.50 4.89 -19.51
N ILE A 591 -7.23 3.88 -19.06
CA ILE A 591 -6.86 2.46 -19.21
C ILE A 591 -6.69 2.08 -20.69
N HIS A 592 -7.62 2.50 -21.56
CA HIS A 592 -7.53 2.23 -22.99
C HIS A 592 -6.35 2.98 -23.64
N ILE A 593 -6.05 4.20 -23.19
CA ILE A 593 -4.86 4.94 -23.63
C ILE A 593 -3.59 4.18 -23.22
N VAL A 594 -3.52 3.65 -22.00
CA VAL A 594 -2.38 2.85 -21.54
C VAL A 594 -2.22 1.58 -22.37
N TYR A 595 -3.30 0.83 -22.62
CA TYR A 595 -3.25 -0.34 -23.51
C TYR A 595 -2.82 0.02 -24.93
N PHE A 596 -3.33 1.13 -25.46
CA PHE A 596 -2.95 1.63 -26.76
C PHE A 596 -1.45 1.96 -26.80
N LEU A 597 -0.93 2.67 -25.81
CA LEU A 597 0.47 3.08 -25.76
C LEU A 597 1.43 1.91 -25.51
N LEU A 598 1.04 0.92 -24.72
CA LEU A 598 1.92 -0.19 -24.33
C LEU A 598 1.91 -1.36 -25.31
N LEU A 599 0.79 -1.64 -25.98
CA LEU A 599 0.66 -2.83 -26.85
C LEU A 599 0.42 -2.48 -28.32
N ILE A 600 -0.53 -1.59 -28.58
CA ILE A 600 -0.96 -1.29 -29.96
C ILE A 600 0.06 -0.42 -30.66
N PHE A 601 0.52 0.65 -29.99
CA PHE A 601 1.44 1.62 -30.56
C PHE A 601 2.79 0.99 -30.95
N PRO A 602 3.47 0.19 -30.11
CA PRO A 602 4.72 -0.46 -30.52
C PRO A 602 4.52 -1.42 -31.69
N SER A 603 3.44 -2.19 -31.69
CA SER A 603 3.10 -3.11 -32.78
C SER A 603 2.83 -2.36 -34.09
N ALA A 604 2.02 -1.30 -34.03
CA ALA A 604 1.70 -0.45 -35.17
C ALA A 604 2.95 0.27 -35.71
N PHE A 605 3.83 0.74 -34.82
CA PHE A 605 5.11 1.34 -35.18
C PHE A 605 5.98 0.34 -35.95
N PHE A 606 6.22 -0.86 -35.42
CA PHE A 606 7.05 -1.85 -36.12
C PHE A 606 6.43 -2.32 -37.43
N LEU A 607 5.11 -2.50 -37.49
CA LEU A 607 4.39 -2.80 -38.75
C LEU A 607 4.55 -1.67 -39.78
N THR A 608 4.47 -0.42 -39.34
CA THR A 608 4.68 0.75 -40.21
C THR A 608 6.12 0.78 -40.75
N VAL A 609 7.11 0.45 -39.92
CA VAL A 609 8.51 0.36 -40.34
C VAL A 609 8.71 -0.77 -41.38
N ILE A 610 8.10 -1.94 -41.17
CA ILE A 610 8.10 -3.02 -42.17
C ILE A 610 7.48 -2.55 -43.48
N PHE A 611 6.30 -1.95 -43.42
CA PHE A 611 5.57 -1.45 -44.58
C PHE A 611 6.37 -0.41 -45.37
N MET A 612 7.02 0.53 -44.67
CA MET A 612 7.87 1.53 -45.31
C MET A 612 9.05 0.90 -46.05
N GLY A 613 9.71 -0.10 -45.45
CA GLY A 613 10.79 -0.82 -46.11
C GLY A 613 10.32 -1.66 -47.30
N SER A 614 9.15 -2.32 -47.20
CA SER A 614 8.66 -3.20 -48.25
C SER A 614 8.10 -2.48 -49.48
N GLU A 615 7.38 -1.36 -49.29
CA GLU A 615 6.70 -0.66 -50.40
C GLU A 615 7.61 0.31 -51.15
N HIS A 616 8.61 0.88 -50.47
CA HIS A 616 9.43 1.96 -51.03
C HIS A 616 10.88 1.53 -51.25
N GLY A 617 11.20 0.26 -51.00
CA GLY A 617 12.53 -0.31 -51.17
C GLY A 617 12.96 -0.42 -52.63
N ASP A 618 14.27 -0.26 -52.86
CA ASP A 618 14.92 -0.51 -54.14
C ASP A 618 16.17 -1.33 -53.83
N ASP A 619 16.20 -2.59 -54.28
CA ASP A 619 17.31 -3.53 -54.07
C ASP A 619 18.67 -2.99 -54.56
N ARG A 620 18.68 -1.89 -55.33
CA ARG A 620 19.89 -1.20 -55.79
C ARG A 620 20.46 -0.24 -54.75
N CYS A 621 19.77 0.00 -53.64
CA CYS A 621 20.22 0.87 -52.57
C CYS A 621 21.50 0.30 -51.92
N PRO A 622 22.62 1.03 -51.95
CA PRO A 622 23.80 0.59 -51.21
C PRO A 622 23.48 0.58 -49.71
N PHE A 623 23.96 -0.46 -49.03
CA PHE A 623 23.66 -0.77 -47.62
C PHE A 623 22.24 -1.26 -47.32
N ASP A 624 21.40 -1.48 -48.35
CA ASP A 624 20.12 -2.22 -48.21
C ASP A 624 19.24 -1.67 -47.07
N LEU A 625 19.03 -0.34 -47.09
CA LEU A 625 18.35 0.40 -46.02
C LEU A 625 16.90 -0.06 -45.80
N ASP A 626 16.24 -0.41 -46.88
CA ASP A 626 14.90 -0.99 -46.93
C ASP A 626 14.86 -2.35 -46.24
N ALA A 627 15.78 -3.26 -46.54
CA ALA A 627 15.86 -4.51 -45.78
C ALA A 627 16.18 -4.26 -44.31
N LEU A 628 17.04 -3.29 -43.98
CA LEU A 628 17.34 -2.94 -42.59
C LEU A 628 16.08 -2.47 -41.83
N LEU A 629 15.23 -1.64 -42.46
CA LEU A 629 13.93 -1.24 -41.89
C LEU A 629 13.02 -2.45 -41.68
N VAL A 630 12.89 -3.31 -42.70
CA VAL A 630 12.06 -4.53 -42.61
C VAL A 630 12.55 -5.44 -41.48
N TRP A 631 13.86 -5.67 -41.38
CA TRP A 631 14.45 -6.50 -40.33
C TRP A 631 14.26 -5.90 -38.94
N PHE A 632 14.45 -4.59 -38.77
CA PHE A 632 14.22 -3.94 -37.49
C PHE A 632 12.77 -4.04 -37.03
N GLY A 633 11.83 -3.79 -37.94
CA GLY A 633 10.40 -3.97 -37.65
C GLY A 633 10.06 -5.43 -37.32
N ALA A 634 10.60 -6.40 -38.07
CA ALA A 634 10.37 -7.82 -37.82
C ALA A 634 10.96 -8.29 -36.49
N VAL A 635 12.18 -7.88 -36.15
CA VAL A 635 12.82 -8.16 -34.86
C VAL A 635 12.03 -7.51 -33.71
N GLY A 636 11.55 -6.27 -33.89
CA GLY A 636 10.71 -5.58 -32.92
C GLY A 636 9.41 -6.34 -32.62
N LEU A 637 8.69 -6.79 -33.66
CA LEU A 637 7.49 -7.63 -33.49
C LEU A 637 7.83 -8.98 -32.84
N ALA A 638 8.96 -9.60 -33.19
CA ALA A 638 9.40 -10.84 -32.58
C ALA A 638 9.68 -10.67 -31.08
N VAL A 639 10.29 -9.57 -30.65
CA VAL A 639 10.49 -9.25 -29.22
C VAL A 639 9.13 -9.12 -28.52
N LEU A 640 8.17 -8.38 -29.10
CA LEU A 640 6.84 -8.22 -28.51
C LEU A 640 6.12 -9.56 -28.35
N MET A 641 6.18 -10.42 -29.38
CA MET A 641 5.57 -11.75 -29.34
C MET A 641 6.23 -12.68 -28.30
N VAL A 642 7.56 -12.67 -28.21
CA VAL A 642 8.32 -13.46 -27.22
C VAL A 642 8.03 -12.96 -25.81
N ASP A 643 7.95 -11.65 -25.59
CA ASP A 643 7.61 -11.08 -24.29
C ASP A 643 6.17 -11.42 -23.88
N CYS A 644 5.21 -11.43 -24.82
CA CYS A 644 3.84 -11.90 -24.55
C CYS A 644 3.77 -13.40 -24.24
N ALA A 645 4.57 -14.22 -24.93
CA ALA A 645 4.57 -15.68 -24.78
C ALA A 645 5.30 -16.17 -23.51
N ASN A 646 6.27 -15.41 -23.01
CA ASN A 646 7.10 -15.84 -21.88
C ASN A 646 6.39 -15.86 -20.53
N GLY A 647 5.17 -15.31 -20.42
CA GLY A 647 4.24 -15.53 -19.30
C GLY A 647 4.80 -15.32 -17.88
N GLY A 648 5.93 -14.63 -17.72
CA GLY A 648 6.62 -14.47 -16.44
C GLY A 648 7.32 -15.74 -15.92
N SER A 649 8.01 -16.53 -16.76
CA SER A 649 8.91 -17.57 -16.25
C SER A 649 10.39 -17.18 -16.34
N ILE A 650 11.12 -17.32 -15.22
CA ILE A 650 12.47 -16.77 -14.95
C ILE A 650 13.54 -17.35 -15.88
N GLY A 651 13.16 -18.36 -16.67
CA GLY A 651 13.91 -18.80 -17.84
C GLY A 651 13.85 -17.76 -18.94
N ILE A 652 14.53 -16.63 -18.75
CA ILE A 652 14.92 -15.72 -19.83
C ILE A 652 15.51 -16.59 -20.93
N THR A 653 14.74 -16.83 -21.99
CA THR A 653 15.28 -17.57 -23.12
C THR A 653 16.40 -16.69 -23.65
N VAL A 654 17.61 -17.25 -23.76
CA VAL A 654 18.79 -16.57 -24.36
C VAL A 654 18.42 -15.86 -25.68
N ILE A 655 17.41 -16.40 -26.35
CA ILE A 655 16.73 -15.83 -27.52
C ILE A 655 16.13 -14.45 -27.25
N ALA A 656 15.31 -14.26 -26.21
CA ALA A 656 14.71 -12.96 -25.89
C ALA A 656 15.77 -11.89 -25.60
N SER A 657 16.79 -12.25 -24.82
CA SER A 657 17.94 -11.36 -24.58
C SER A 657 18.71 -11.05 -25.85
N GLY A 658 18.92 -12.05 -26.71
CA GLY A 658 19.57 -11.87 -28.01
C GLY A 658 18.81 -10.94 -28.94
N LEU A 659 17.48 -11.09 -29.03
CA LEU A 659 16.62 -10.21 -29.83
C LEU A 659 16.60 -8.77 -29.29
N LYS A 660 16.55 -8.58 -27.97
CA LYS A 660 16.62 -7.25 -27.35
C LYS A 660 17.97 -6.58 -27.59
N ALA A 661 19.07 -7.33 -27.47
CA ALA A 661 20.40 -6.82 -27.79
C ALA A 661 20.52 -6.43 -29.27
N LEU A 662 19.96 -7.23 -30.18
CA LEU A 662 19.92 -6.91 -31.60
C LEU A 662 19.11 -5.62 -31.86
N LEU A 663 17.95 -5.49 -31.21
CA LEU A 663 17.10 -4.29 -31.32
C LEU A 663 17.81 -3.02 -30.82
N LEU A 664 18.61 -3.11 -29.75
CA LEU A 664 19.41 -2.00 -29.22
C LEU A 664 20.62 -1.62 -30.09
N LEU A 665 21.17 -2.56 -30.87
CA LEU A 665 22.32 -2.29 -31.74
C LEU A 665 21.90 -1.72 -33.10
N THR A 666 20.70 -2.05 -33.56
CA THR A 666 20.23 -1.73 -34.90
C THR A 666 20.11 -0.22 -35.16
N PRO A 667 19.63 0.63 -34.22
CA PRO A 667 19.57 2.08 -34.43
C PRO A 667 20.93 2.74 -34.67
N PHE A 668 21.99 2.29 -33.98
CA PHE A 668 23.34 2.80 -34.22
C PHE A 668 23.87 2.38 -35.60
N LEU A 669 23.59 1.14 -36.03
CA LEU A 669 23.96 0.65 -37.36
C LEU A 669 23.22 1.42 -38.45
N GLY A 670 21.91 1.59 -38.30
CA GLY A 670 21.07 2.35 -39.24
C GLY A 670 21.46 3.83 -39.30
N MET A 671 21.79 4.45 -38.16
CA MET A 671 22.33 5.81 -38.13
C MET A 671 23.65 5.88 -38.89
N PHE A 672 24.58 4.96 -38.62
CA PHE A 672 25.87 4.94 -39.31
C PHE A 672 25.71 4.77 -40.83
N TRP A 673 24.89 3.81 -41.30
CA TRP A 673 24.66 3.58 -42.72
C TRP A 673 23.97 4.76 -43.41
N THR A 674 22.95 5.35 -42.77
CA THR A 674 22.25 6.50 -43.35
C THR A 674 23.10 7.76 -43.44
N HIS A 675 24.00 7.99 -42.49
CA HIS A 675 24.93 9.13 -42.54
C HIS A 675 26.17 8.86 -43.41
N ALA A 676 26.54 7.61 -43.64
CA ALA A 676 27.64 7.23 -44.53
C ALA A 676 27.28 7.30 -46.04
N LEU A 677 25.98 7.31 -46.36
CA LEU A 677 25.50 7.41 -47.74
C LEU A 677 25.88 8.75 -48.38
N ARG A 678 26.45 8.66 -49.59
CA ARG A 678 26.70 9.85 -50.42
C ARG A 678 25.38 10.35 -51.00
N ARG A 679 25.31 11.64 -51.34
CA ARG A 679 24.09 12.22 -51.95
C ARG A 679 23.64 11.51 -53.22
N THR A 680 24.58 11.05 -54.06
CA THR A 680 24.28 10.30 -55.28
C THR A 680 23.62 8.96 -55.00
N ASP A 681 23.99 8.33 -53.89
CA ASP A 681 23.51 7.02 -53.48
C ASP A 681 22.14 7.13 -52.78
N ALA A 682 21.89 8.26 -52.11
CA ALA A 682 20.60 8.59 -51.53
C ALA A 682 19.49 8.72 -52.59
N ASP A 683 19.83 9.22 -53.80
CA ASP A 683 18.88 9.29 -54.91
C ASP A 683 18.51 7.89 -55.44
N ILE A 684 19.44 6.93 -55.37
CA ILE A 684 19.22 5.53 -55.78
C ILE A 684 18.31 4.81 -54.78
N CYS A 685 18.50 5.04 -53.47
CA CYS A 685 17.66 4.47 -52.41
C CYS A 685 16.23 5.03 -52.37
N GLY A 686 15.93 6.05 -53.17
CA GLY A 686 14.68 6.79 -53.12
C GLY A 686 14.69 7.87 -52.02
N PRO A 687 14.26 9.11 -52.35
CA PRO A 687 14.35 10.23 -51.42
C PRO A 687 13.50 10.03 -50.16
N TYR A 688 12.40 9.29 -50.26
CA TYR A 688 11.51 9.00 -49.14
C TYR A 688 12.15 8.05 -48.12
N VAL A 689 12.65 6.89 -48.56
CA VAL A 689 13.30 5.89 -47.69
C VAL A 689 14.55 6.49 -47.04
N PHE A 690 15.35 7.23 -47.79
CA PHE A 690 16.51 7.90 -47.26
C PHE A 690 16.15 8.89 -46.14
N TRP A 691 15.17 9.77 -46.36
CA TRP A 691 14.79 10.79 -45.37
C TRP A 691 14.16 10.18 -44.12
N MET A 692 13.25 9.21 -44.31
CA MET A 692 12.61 8.49 -43.20
C MET A 692 13.63 7.69 -42.39
N SER A 693 14.53 6.96 -43.04
CA SER A 693 15.59 6.21 -42.35
C SER A 693 16.49 7.15 -41.56
N LYS A 694 16.91 8.27 -42.16
CA LYS A 694 17.76 9.25 -41.48
C LYS A 694 17.11 9.82 -40.23
N TRP A 695 15.83 10.18 -40.30
CA TRP A 695 15.10 10.70 -39.14
C TRP A 695 14.88 9.62 -38.08
N LEU A 696 14.37 8.45 -38.48
CA LEU A 696 14.06 7.33 -37.60
C LEU A 696 15.29 6.87 -36.81
N TRP A 697 16.39 6.56 -37.50
CA TRP A 697 17.60 6.06 -36.84
C TRP A 697 18.25 7.12 -35.97
N SER A 698 18.25 8.38 -36.40
CA SER A 698 18.80 9.48 -35.59
C SER A 698 18.00 9.68 -34.31
N ALA A 699 16.66 9.61 -34.38
CA ALA A 699 15.79 9.72 -33.22
C ALA A 699 15.98 8.54 -32.27
N LEU A 700 15.93 7.30 -32.78
CA LEU A 700 16.07 6.09 -31.98
C LEU A 700 17.42 6.03 -31.25
N ALA A 701 18.55 6.21 -31.95
CA ALA A 701 19.85 6.16 -31.28
C ALA A 701 20.10 7.38 -30.37
N SER A 702 19.46 8.54 -30.60
CA SER A 702 19.48 9.65 -29.63
C SER A 702 18.72 9.29 -28.35
N CYS A 703 17.54 8.66 -28.48
CA CYS A 703 16.79 8.15 -27.34
C CYS A 703 17.57 7.09 -26.56
N GLU A 704 18.20 6.14 -27.25
CA GLU A 704 19.02 5.10 -26.62
C GLU A 704 20.25 5.69 -25.91
N LEU A 705 20.94 6.65 -26.52
CA LEU A 705 22.04 7.36 -25.88
C LEU A 705 21.57 8.13 -24.65
N TYR A 706 20.41 8.79 -24.71
CA TYR A 706 19.83 9.49 -23.57
C TYR A 706 19.52 8.52 -22.41
N VAL A 707 18.90 7.38 -22.70
CA VAL A 707 18.65 6.33 -21.71
C VAL A 707 19.96 5.78 -21.14
N ALA A 708 20.96 5.52 -21.97
CA ALA A 708 22.28 5.09 -21.52
C ALA A 708 22.96 6.13 -20.62
N CYS A 709 22.82 7.42 -20.92
CA CYS A 709 23.30 8.51 -20.05
C CYS A 709 22.55 8.56 -18.72
N LEU A 710 21.22 8.38 -18.71
CA LEU A 710 20.43 8.30 -17.48
C LEU A 710 20.82 7.09 -16.61
N LEU A 711 21.06 5.94 -17.24
CA LEU A 711 21.54 4.73 -16.55
C LEU A 711 22.96 4.94 -16.02
N GLY A 712 23.84 5.54 -16.82
CA GLY A 712 25.21 5.89 -16.42
C GLY A 712 25.24 6.89 -15.26
N TRP A 713 24.37 7.91 -15.30
CA TRP A 713 24.17 8.85 -14.19
C TRP A 713 23.66 8.14 -12.94
N SER A 714 22.63 7.31 -13.08
CA SER A 714 22.06 6.52 -11.97
C SER A 714 23.13 5.63 -11.33
N PHE A 715 23.93 4.95 -12.16
CA PHE A 715 25.05 4.14 -11.71
C PHE A 715 26.14 4.97 -11.04
N HIS A 716 26.47 6.14 -11.59
CA HIS A 716 27.45 7.05 -11.02
C HIS A 716 27.02 7.55 -9.64
N VAL A 717 25.76 7.94 -9.48
CA VAL A 717 25.17 8.33 -8.20
C VAL A 717 25.22 7.18 -7.22
N ALA A 718 24.79 5.97 -7.62
CA ALA A 718 24.88 4.78 -6.78
C ALA A 718 26.32 4.47 -6.34
N ARG A 719 27.29 4.62 -7.25
CA ARG A 719 28.72 4.41 -6.95
C ARG A 719 29.29 5.47 -6.01
N ILE A 720 28.99 6.75 -6.24
CA ILE A 720 29.40 7.83 -5.32
C ILE A 720 28.84 7.54 -3.93
N HIS A 721 27.59 7.11 -3.87
CA HIS A 721 26.93 6.77 -2.63
C HIS A 721 27.60 5.60 -1.92
N GLU A 722 27.90 4.53 -2.64
CA GLU A 722 28.65 3.39 -2.10
C GLU A 722 30.01 3.81 -1.55
N LEU A 723 30.74 4.69 -2.27
CA LEU A 723 32.03 5.21 -1.81
C LEU A 723 31.89 6.10 -0.56
N ALA A 724 30.84 6.92 -0.46
CA ALA A 724 30.59 7.73 0.72
C ALA A 724 30.32 6.87 1.96
N LEU A 725 29.52 5.82 1.80
CA LEU A 725 29.24 4.86 2.87
C LEU A 725 30.48 4.08 3.28
N ARG A 726 31.35 3.70 2.33
CA ARG A 726 32.65 3.07 2.63
C ARG A 726 33.50 3.98 3.50
N ARG A 727 33.65 5.26 3.12
CA ARG A 727 34.43 6.23 3.90
C ARG A 727 33.91 6.42 5.32
N LYS A 728 32.58 6.46 5.49
CA LYS A 728 31.95 6.54 6.82
C LYS A 728 32.23 5.29 7.65
N ALA A 729 32.03 4.10 7.06
CA ALA A 729 32.30 2.84 7.73
C ALA A 729 33.78 2.68 8.12
N ASP A 730 34.70 3.12 7.25
CA ASP A 730 36.14 3.12 7.54
C ASP A 730 36.47 4.12 8.67
N ALA A 731 35.88 5.31 8.67
CA ALA A 731 36.07 6.30 9.74
C ALA A 731 35.52 5.82 11.09
N ASP A 732 34.35 5.20 11.11
CA ASP A 732 33.76 4.62 12.33
C ASP A 732 34.61 3.45 12.85
N MET A 733 35.16 2.64 11.93
CA MET A 733 36.05 1.54 12.25
C MET A 733 37.40 2.04 12.80
N ASP A 734 37.97 3.10 12.23
CA ASP A 734 39.19 3.73 12.72
C ASP A 734 38.99 4.39 14.08
N ALA A 735 37.84 5.04 14.31
CA ALA A 735 37.47 5.61 15.61
C ALA A 735 37.32 4.54 16.69
N GLN A 736 36.83 3.35 16.34
CA GLN A 736 36.73 2.21 17.26
C GLN A 736 38.07 1.51 17.52
N MET A 737 38.94 1.40 16.50
CA MET A 737 40.26 0.78 16.66
C MET A 737 41.27 1.69 17.33
N ASN A 738 41.14 3.00 17.14
CA ASN A 738 41.98 4.03 17.75
C ASN A 738 41.09 4.99 18.56
N PRO A 739 40.50 4.54 19.68
CA PRO A 739 39.76 5.45 20.53
C PRO A 739 40.70 6.59 20.92
N PRO A 740 40.23 7.86 20.88
CA PRO A 740 41.08 9.00 21.23
C PRO A 740 41.70 8.76 22.59
N SER A 741 43.01 9.01 22.71
CA SER A 741 43.69 8.81 23.98
C SER A 741 42.99 9.67 25.05
N PRO A 742 42.91 9.21 26.31
CA PRO A 742 42.26 9.97 27.38
C PRO A 742 42.80 11.41 27.51
N GLU A 743 44.06 11.63 27.13
CA GLU A 743 44.70 12.94 27.13
C GLU A 743 44.12 13.89 26.07
N HIS A 744 43.72 13.38 24.90
CA HIS A 744 43.10 14.18 23.85
C HIS A 744 41.68 14.60 24.23
N PHE A 745 40.92 13.71 24.88
CA PHE A 745 39.59 14.02 25.39
C PHE A 745 39.63 15.08 26.50
N LEU A 746 40.64 15.01 27.39
CA LEU A 746 40.87 16.01 28.43
C LEU A 746 41.35 17.36 27.86
N ALA A 747 42.13 17.35 26.77
CA ALA A 747 42.54 18.57 26.08
C ALA A 747 41.36 19.27 25.40
N ASP A 748 40.48 18.51 24.74
CA ASP A 748 39.27 19.05 24.11
C ASP A 748 38.28 19.60 25.16
N LEU A 749 38.09 18.89 26.27
CA LEU A 749 37.31 19.39 27.42
C LEU A 749 37.88 20.70 27.99
N ASN A 750 39.21 20.77 28.20
CA ASN A 750 39.84 21.98 28.71
C ASN A 750 39.77 23.15 27.72
N SER A 751 39.83 22.89 26.41
CA SER A 751 39.66 23.91 25.37
C SER A 751 38.23 24.45 25.31
N ALA A 752 37.23 23.59 25.48
CA ALA A 752 35.82 23.95 25.50
C ALA A 752 35.39 24.70 26.78
N VAL A 753 36.09 24.46 27.90
CA VAL A 753 35.87 25.18 29.18
C VAL A 753 36.54 26.57 29.18
N LEU A 754 37.58 26.76 28.36
CA LEU A 754 38.31 28.04 28.25
C LEU A 754 37.76 28.98 27.16
N SER A 755 36.88 28.49 26.27
CA SER A 755 36.14 29.27 25.27
C SER A 755 34.75 29.64 25.76
#